data_AF-A0A9Q9MFC9-F1
#
_entry.id   AF-A0A9Q9MFC9-F1
#
_cell.length_a   1.000
_cell.length_b   1.000
_cell.length_c   1.000
_cell.angle_alpha   90.00
_cell.angle_beta   90.00
_cell.angle_gamma   90.00
#
_symmetry.space_group_name_H-M   'P 1'
#
loop_
_entity.id
_entity.type
_entity.pdbx_description
1 polymer ?
#
loop_
_entity_poly.entity_id
_entity_poly.type
_entity_poly.pdbx_seq_one_letter_code
_entity_poly.pdbx_strand_id
1 'polypeptide(L)'
;MTRGPGRRVTAFAGLLAVIASVLVGTASASAPAIAAPEPTSNGIQYKVLVFTKSVGTKHASTAAGVNALKQLGKQLRFTVEETDDAGKFDAPHLKQFRVVVFLNTFGDVLDPAQQAAFESYYRDGGGFVGVHSAIETETDWSFLTDVLGTRAAGASSVTKATIKVADRVHPASGNLPEYWDRTDQWYNFTSNVRGVSHVLATVDESTYTGGTMGFDHPITWCKDYQGGRSFYTGLGDTPASFATADLQAHLGGAIQWAAGVTDGDCGATVLANYQMDYIAAPPNVNEPIGFDVLPDRRVIQTDRRGGVRLHDPATNTTHLLAQIPVYMASEDGMYGPAVDNDFATNHWVYLYYSPLTMEAPYPQTTPTANSPTTGTDPSVWDPWKGYFQLSRFKFVDGPTPTLDVASEQKIMKVPVDRGACCHVAGDIDFDSKNNLWLVTGDDTPAGGGNSGGFSPHNDMLTTTGLYNAPYVDARRSAMNTNDLRGKILRITVQADGSYTVPAGNLFTGTEEGGGKTRPEIYAMGFRNPFRITIDDDDVAYVTDYSPDSSTPQVFRGPAGTGRVEIVRRASNYGWPLCYSPDLPYYRWNFNTSTPLDSPAQAYECNNPDRGPANTSRWNTGLTYAPPIAKPDIWYSFQDNNAANPLGTPCAAYYTKSPPGTCPQLFPELGTGGVGPHGAAKYDYDPANPNPTKFPAYYDGSIFFGEFTRDYLREVRLDSNGQVFKINNLLNCGQAPTTPTRPFICDNPMDMMWGDDGNFYLLTYGDGFFAANPDAGLVKFSYVKGTRAPSAVLGATPTDGVAPLTVAFSSEGSKDPDPADSIRFAWDFDGNGTTDSIDPNPTYTYTSNGVYTARLTVTDSSGKTASANTTITVGNTSPKVDVTVPVEGGMFAFGDTIPFTVTVTDPQDGPIDCSRVQVTFVLGHDSHGHAESTATGCTGTLATSEEDVSHGGNVFGVISASYTDLGGPGGIPALTTVDQATIRQKKQELEFAIDQSGTNTAATADTGGGLQRGSLGNGDWIALNGTVNLANINAVTFRTSGGTGQVEMRLDAVDGPLLTTVTVAATAGPTTYQSQTFPVTDPGGAHRLYLVFRPAPGGPTNNFFNLNWVEFGGQGVSAP
;
A
#
# COMPACT_ATOMS: atom_id res chain seq x y z
N MET A 1 6.00 -44.29 8.13
CA MET A 1 7.22 -45.10 8.32
C MET A 1 8.37 -44.15 8.58
N THR A 2 9.02 -44.31 9.74
CA THR A 2 10.10 -43.44 10.25
C THR A 2 11.42 -43.69 9.51
N ARG A 3 12.09 -42.63 9.03
CA ARG A 3 13.53 -42.62 8.75
C ARG A 3 14.14 -41.25 9.08
N GLY A 4 15.12 -41.26 9.99
CA GLY A 4 15.84 -40.07 10.46
C GLY A 4 17.05 -39.70 9.58
N PRO A 5 17.69 -38.55 9.84
CA PRO A 5 18.74 -38.00 8.99
C PRO A 5 20.14 -38.46 9.45
N GLY A 6 20.96 -38.85 8.49
CA GLY A 6 22.38 -39.16 8.68
C GLY A 6 23.24 -37.90 8.47
N ARG A 7 23.93 -37.46 9.53
CA ARG A 7 25.03 -36.49 9.47
C ARG A 7 26.26 -37.13 8.82
N ARG A 8 26.92 -36.43 7.89
CA ARG A 8 28.32 -36.67 7.52
C ARG A 8 29.20 -35.55 8.03
N VAL A 9 30.15 -35.96 8.87
CA VAL A 9 31.29 -35.19 9.35
C VAL A 9 32.44 -35.40 8.36
N THR A 10 33.11 -34.32 7.95
CA THR A 10 34.48 -34.39 7.44
C THR A 10 35.29 -33.27 8.07
N ALA A 11 36.24 -33.68 8.91
CA ALA A 11 37.31 -32.87 9.45
C ALA A 11 38.51 -32.88 8.50
N PHE A 12 39.27 -31.78 8.42
CA PHE A 12 40.73 -31.85 8.28
C PHE A 12 41.38 -30.59 8.88
N ALA A 13 42.52 -30.81 9.53
CA ALA A 13 43.21 -29.91 10.43
C ALA A 13 44.62 -29.54 9.94
N GLY A 14 45.14 -28.41 10.46
CA GLY A 14 46.58 -28.13 10.68
C GLY A 14 47.20 -27.09 9.72
N LEU A 15 48.11 -26.19 10.13
CA LEU A 15 48.69 -25.82 11.42
C LEU A 15 49.57 -24.55 11.22
N LEU A 16 49.46 -23.58 12.15
CA LEU A 16 50.40 -22.53 12.62
C LEU A 16 51.42 -21.82 11.70
N ALA A 17 51.44 -20.49 11.80
CA ALA A 17 52.65 -19.72 12.11
C ALA A 17 52.33 -18.50 13.00
N VAL A 18 53.08 -18.37 14.10
CA VAL A 18 53.00 -17.36 15.16
C VAL A 18 53.98 -16.22 14.86
N ILE A 19 53.51 -14.96 14.88
CA ILE A 19 54.33 -13.80 15.27
C ILE A 19 53.49 -12.93 16.19
N ALA A 20 53.90 -12.87 17.45
CA ALA A 20 53.49 -11.87 18.42
C ALA A 20 54.44 -10.66 18.31
N SER A 21 53.91 -9.43 18.35
CA SER A 21 54.37 -8.32 19.22
C SER A 21 53.72 -6.97 18.87
N VAL A 22 52.90 -6.49 19.81
CA VAL A 22 52.78 -5.10 20.31
C VAL A 22 52.35 -4.00 19.33
N LEU A 23 51.10 -3.55 19.49
CA LEU A 23 50.77 -2.13 19.44
C LEU A 23 49.64 -1.80 20.42
N VAL A 24 49.80 -0.60 20.97
CA VAL A 24 49.20 -0.04 22.17
C VAL A 24 47.73 0.30 21.93
N GLY A 25 46.94 0.18 22.99
CA GLY A 25 45.49 0.21 22.91
C GLY A 25 44.88 1.58 22.67
N THR A 26 43.74 1.53 21.99
CA THR A 26 42.58 2.36 22.28
C THR A 26 41.46 1.39 22.65
N ALA A 27 41.33 1.12 23.94
CA ALA A 27 40.18 0.43 24.48
C ALA A 27 38.95 1.26 24.11
N SER A 28 38.14 0.75 23.17
CA SER A 28 36.76 1.16 23.03
C SER A 28 36.13 1.03 24.41
N ALA A 29 35.80 2.14 25.03
CA ALA A 29 34.99 2.17 26.23
C ALA A 29 33.60 1.67 25.82
N SER A 30 33.44 0.34 25.78
CA SER A 30 32.15 -0.28 25.97
C SER A 30 31.61 0.28 27.27
N ALA A 31 30.57 1.11 27.17
CA ALA A 31 29.75 1.46 28.31
C ALA A 31 29.46 0.16 29.07
N PRO A 32 29.58 0.12 30.41
CA PRO A 32 29.18 -1.05 31.14
C PRO A 32 27.69 -1.23 30.83
N ALA A 33 27.36 -2.28 30.09
CA ALA A 33 26.03 -2.84 30.17
C ALA A 33 25.81 -3.06 31.67
N ILE A 34 24.97 -2.24 32.29
CA ILE A 34 24.32 -2.65 33.51
C ILE A 34 23.42 -3.78 33.04
N ALA A 35 24.00 -4.97 32.92
CA ALA A 35 23.26 -6.20 32.91
C ALA A 35 22.40 -6.12 34.16
N ALA A 36 21.09 -5.99 33.97
CA ALA A 36 20.16 -6.34 35.02
C ALA A 36 20.66 -7.69 35.58
N PRO A 37 20.84 -7.81 36.91
CA PRO A 37 21.38 -9.04 37.47
C PRO A 37 20.55 -10.21 36.93
N GLU A 38 21.21 -11.21 36.35
CA GLU A 38 20.51 -12.43 35.94
C GLU A 38 19.68 -12.92 37.13
N PRO A 39 18.37 -13.13 36.99
CA PRO A 39 17.57 -13.71 38.05
C PRO A 39 18.01 -15.16 38.23
N THR A 40 18.97 -15.39 39.11
CA THR A 40 19.37 -16.73 39.54
C THR A 40 18.20 -17.37 40.28
N SER A 41 17.62 -18.38 39.64
CA SER A 41 16.36 -18.98 40.05
C SER A 41 16.29 -20.48 39.75
N ASN A 42 17.23 -21.24 40.29
CA ASN A 42 17.17 -22.70 40.33
C ASN A 42 16.08 -23.21 41.32
N GLY A 43 14.81 -22.78 41.15
CA GLY A 43 13.65 -23.22 41.95
C GLY A 43 12.85 -22.16 42.72
N ILE A 44 12.69 -20.92 42.23
CA ILE A 44 12.15 -19.79 43.02
C ILE A 44 10.68 -19.90 43.42
N GLN A 45 10.43 -19.56 44.70
CA GLN A 45 9.18 -18.99 45.22
C GLN A 45 9.26 -17.47 45.23
N TYR A 46 8.45 -16.80 44.40
CA TYR A 46 8.20 -15.35 44.51
C TYR A 46 6.81 -15.10 45.13
N LYS A 47 6.57 -13.88 45.62
CA LYS A 47 5.27 -13.49 46.17
C LYS A 47 4.46 -12.67 45.17
N VAL A 48 3.16 -12.91 45.16
CA VAL A 48 2.16 -12.17 44.39
C VAL A 48 1.16 -11.57 45.38
N LEU A 49 1.00 -10.25 45.34
CA LEU A 49 -0.03 -9.55 46.12
C LEU A 49 -1.31 -9.51 45.29
N VAL A 50 -2.42 -10.02 45.81
CA VAL A 50 -3.73 -9.96 45.15
C VAL A 50 -4.59 -8.96 45.91
N PHE A 51 -4.78 -7.79 45.30
CA PHE A 51 -5.57 -6.69 45.83
C PHE A 51 -7.01 -6.78 45.34
N THR A 52 -7.97 -6.67 46.26
CA THR A 52 -9.41 -6.89 46.00
C THR A 52 -10.33 -5.79 46.58
N LYS A 53 -9.77 -4.64 46.96
CA LYS A 53 -10.56 -3.53 47.50
C LYS A 53 -11.34 -2.86 46.37
N SER A 54 -12.61 -2.57 46.64
CA SER A 54 -13.48 -1.82 45.73
C SER A 54 -14.44 -0.92 46.49
N VAL A 55 -14.91 0.16 45.85
CA VAL A 55 -15.89 1.09 46.43
C VAL A 55 -17.31 0.51 46.30
N GLY A 56 -17.77 -0.24 47.30
CA GLY A 56 -19.14 -0.80 47.32
C GLY A 56 -19.17 -2.32 47.29
N THR A 57 -20.11 -2.91 46.55
CA THR A 57 -20.28 -4.38 46.53
C THR A 57 -19.21 -5.02 45.65
N LYS A 58 -18.41 -5.93 46.22
CA LYS A 58 -17.41 -6.71 45.47
C LYS A 58 -18.06 -7.58 44.38
N HIS A 59 -17.37 -7.79 43.27
CA HIS A 59 -17.83 -8.73 42.23
C HIS A 59 -18.00 -10.13 42.83
N ALA A 60 -19.07 -10.84 42.43
CA ALA A 60 -19.33 -12.20 42.90
C ALA A 60 -18.19 -13.18 42.53
N SER A 61 -17.42 -12.87 41.49
CA SER A 61 -16.29 -13.67 40.99
C SER A 61 -14.97 -13.46 41.70
N THR A 62 -14.81 -12.40 42.52
CA THR A 62 -13.52 -12.09 43.18
C THR A 62 -13.03 -13.27 44.03
N ALA A 63 -13.90 -13.91 44.79
CA ALA A 63 -13.54 -15.07 45.61
C ALA A 63 -13.11 -16.29 44.75
N ALA A 64 -13.74 -16.50 43.59
CA ALA A 64 -13.35 -17.55 42.66
C ALA A 64 -11.97 -17.26 42.04
N GLY A 65 -11.71 -16.01 41.67
CA GLY A 65 -10.42 -15.56 41.14
C GLY A 65 -9.29 -15.71 42.14
N VAL A 66 -9.47 -15.28 43.39
CA VAL A 66 -8.49 -15.48 44.47
C VAL A 66 -8.15 -16.96 44.64
N ASN A 67 -9.17 -17.82 44.64
CA ASN A 67 -8.97 -19.26 44.77
C ASN A 67 -8.19 -19.85 43.59
N ALA A 68 -8.50 -19.42 42.36
CA ALA A 68 -7.76 -19.82 41.16
C ALA A 68 -6.29 -19.36 41.23
N LEU A 69 -6.02 -18.11 41.63
CA LEU A 69 -4.66 -17.60 41.80
C LEU A 69 -3.87 -18.34 42.88
N LYS A 70 -4.50 -18.70 44.00
CA LYS A 70 -3.88 -19.55 45.05
C LYS A 70 -3.57 -20.96 44.53
N GLN A 71 -4.40 -21.52 43.65
CA GLN A 71 -4.15 -22.81 43.00
C GLN A 71 -2.99 -22.71 42.00
N LEU A 72 -2.98 -21.68 41.16
CA LEU A 72 -1.87 -21.38 40.24
C LEU A 72 -0.57 -21.19 40.98
N GLY A 73 -0.56 -20.51 42.13
CA GLY A 73 0.63 -20.36 42.96
C GLY A 73 1.22 -21.70 43.41
N LYS A 74 0.36 -22.68 43.75
CA LYS A 74 0.82 -24.05 44.07
C LYS A 74 1.41 -24.77 42.86
N GLN A 75 0.84 -24.57 41.67
CA GLN A 75 1.26 -25.24 40.43
C GLN A 75 2.54 -24.62 39.85
N LEU A 76 2.59 -23.29 39.79
CA LEU A 76 3.64 -22.47 39.15
C LEU A 76 4.69 -21.94 40.13
N ARG A 77 4.60 -22.37 41.40
CA ARG A 77 5.58 -22.11 42.47
C ARG A 77 5.71 -20.64 42.90
N PHE A 78 4.59 -19.93 43.08
CA PHE A 78 4.54 -18.63 43.76
C PHE A 78 3.57 -18.62 44.94
N THR A 79 3.78 -17.71 45.90
CA THR A 79 2.87 -17.54 47.05
C THR A 79 1.95 -16.36 46.82
N VAL A 80 0.66 -16.53 47.09
CA VAL A 80 -0.35 -15.47 47.02
C VAL A 80 -0.61 -14.91 48.41
N GLU A 81 -0.47 -13.60 48.56
CA GLU A 81 -1.01 -12.84 49.68
C GLU A 81 -2.22 -12.05 49.18
N GLU A 82 -3.39 -12.31 49.76
CA GLU A 82 -4.63 -11.60 49.43
C GLU A 82 -4.84 -10.47 50.43
N THR A 83 -5.23 -9.28 49.96
CA THR A 83 -5.60 -8.17 50.82
C THR A 83 -6.68 -7.28 50.19
N ASP A 84 -7.53 -6.69 51.01
CA ASP A 84 -8.35 -5.52 50.67
C ASP A 84 -8.00 -4.29 51.54
N ASP A 85 -6.92 -4.38 52.31
CA ASP A 85 -6.37 -3.28 53.10
C ASP A 85 -5.43 -2.42 52.24
N ALA A 86 -5.88 -1.21 51.88
CA ALA A 86 -5.07 -0.24 51.13
C ALA A 86 -3.84 0.24 51.90
N GLY A 87 -3.83 0.12 53.24
CA GLY A 87 -2.67 0.43 54.07
C GLY A 87 -1.46 -0.48 53.81
N LYS A 88 -1.62 -1.54 53.00
CA LYS A 88 -0.54 -2.39 52.50
C LYS A 88 0.19 -1.83 51.28
N PHE A 89 -0.28 -0.73 50.69
CA PHE A 89 0.41 -0.03 49.61
C PHE A 89 1.45 0.94 50.17
N ASP A 90 2.43 0.37 50.86
CA ASP A 90 3.62 1.07 51.36
C ASP A 90 4.90 0.45 50.77
N ALA A 91 5.97 1.24 50.66
CA ALA A 91 7.19 0.78 50.01
C ALA A 91 7.82 -0.47 50.68
N PRO A 92 7.96 -0.57 52.02
CA PRO A 92 8.43 -1.78 52.69
C PRO A 92 7.60 -3.04 52.38
N HIS A 93 6.28 -2.91 52.27
CA HIS A 93 5.41 -4.05 51.98
C HIS A 93 5.48 -4.45 50.51
N LEU A 94 5.32 -3.49 49.58
CA LEU A 94 5.32 -3.76 48.13
C LEU A 94 6.63 -4.39 47.64
N LYS A 95 7.78 -4.02 48.23
CA LYS A 95 9.09 -4.61 47.91
C LYS A 95 9.20 -6.12 48.13
N GLN A 96 8.26 -6.74 48.86
CA GLN A 96 8.24 -8.19 49.07
C GLN A 96 7.65 -8.96 47.89
N PHE A 97 6.98 -8.27 46.96
CA PHE A 97 6.20 -8.88 45.89
C PHE A 97 6.87 -8.66 44.54
N ARG A 98 6.77 -9.66 43.66
CA ARG A 98 7.20 -9.54 42.26
C ARG A 98 6.07 -9.06 41.36
N VAL A 99 4.83 -9.38 41.72
CA VAL A 99 3.64 -8.97 40.99
C VAL A 99 2.57 -8.48 41.96
N VAL A 100 1.91 -7.39 41.60
CA VAL A 100 0.66 -6.92 42.21
C VAL A 100 -0.47 -7.17 41.21
N VAL A 101 -1.48 -7.93 41.64
CA VAL A 101 -2.68 -8.22 40.86
C VAL A 101 -3.83 -7.38 41.39
N PHE A 102 -4.45 -6.59 40.53
CA PHE A 102 -5.72 -5.94 40.81
C PHE A 102 -6.82 -6.86 40.28
N LEU A 103 -7.48 -7.58 41.18
CA LEU A 103 -8.48 -8.57 40.84
C LEU A 103 -9.88 -8.02 41.11
N ASN A 104 -10.56 -7.60 40.04
CA ASN A 104 -11.92 -7.07 40.07
C ASN A 104 -12.08 -5.87 41.03
N THR A 105 -11.06 -5.01 41.10
CA THR A 105 -11.04 -3.77 41.87
C THR A 105 -11.82 -2.68 41.12
N PHE A 106 -12.46 -1.73 41.80
CA PHE A 106 -13.06 -0.56 41.14
C PHE A 106 -13.22 0.63 42.10
N GLY A 107 -13.22 1.85 41.53
CA GLY A 107 -13.34 3.11 42.26
C GLY A 107 -12.01 3.66 42.80
N ASP A 108 -12.11 4.72 43.60
CA ASP A 108 -11.01 5.37 44.33
C ASP A 108 -10.76 4.63 45.66
N VAL A 109 -9.65 3.89 45.72
CA VAL A 109 -9.33 2.90 46.76
C VAL A 109 -7.97 3.12 47.42
N LEU A 110 -7.08 3.91 46.82
CA LEU A 110 -5.73 4.28 47.27
C LEU A 110 -5.60 5.80 47.43
N ASP A 111 -5.02 6.23 48.53
CA ASP A 111 -4.67 7.65 48.72
C ASP A 111 -3.39 8.05 47.93
N PRO A 112 -3.07 9.35 47.80
CA PRO A 112 -1.90 9.79 47.04
C PRO A 112 -0.55 9.22 47.51
N ALA A 113 -0.40 8.90 48.81
CA ALA A 113 0.84 8.31 49.32
C ALA A 113 0.97 6.83 48.90
N GLN A 114 -0.16 6.12 48.89
CA GLN A 114 -0.25 4.73 48.43
C GLN A 114 -0.06 4.63 46.91
N GLN A 115 -0.65 5.55 46.14
CA GLN A 115 -0.40 5.69 44.70
C GLN A 115 1.10 5.87 44.44
N ALA A 116 1.75 6.84 45.10
CA ALA A 116 3.19 7.08 44.95
C ALA A 116 4.05 5.86 45.31
N ALA A 117 3.68 5.10 46.35
CA ALA A 117 4.36 3.86 46.71
C ALA A 117 4.25 2.79 45.61
N PHE A 118 3.09 2.67 44.98
CA PHE A 118 2.90 1.77 43.83
C PHE A 118 3.69 2.23 42.60
N GLU A 119 3.73 3.53 42.29
CA GLU A 119 4.53 4.01 41.17
C GLU A 119 6.02 3.70 41.36
N SER A 120 6.55 3.90 42.57
CA SER A 120 7.93 3.53 42.91
C SER A 120 8.16 2.03 42.76
N TYR A 121 7.25 1.20 43.27
CA TYR A 121 7.30 -0.25 43.13
C TYR A 121 7.36 -0.68 41.65
N TYR A 122 6.50 -0.10 40.81
CA TYR A 122 6.42 -0.43 39.40
C TYR A 122 7.67 0.03 38.64
N ARG A 123 8.14 1.27 38.87
CA ARG A 123 9.37 1.80 38.25
C ARG A 123 10.63 1.06 38.67
N ASP A 124 10.63 0.46 39.86
CA ASP A 124 11.70 -0.42 40.37
C ASP A 124 11.67 -1.84 39.75
N GLY A 125 10.86 -2.07 38.72
CA GLY A 125 10.75 -3.35 38.01
C GLY A 125 9.65 -4.27 38.52
N GLY A 126 8.68 -3.73 39.28
CA GLY A 126 7.50 -4.46 39.73
C GLY A 126 6.55 -4.82 38.58
N GLY A 127 5.93 -6.00 38.67
CA GLY A 127 4.92 -6.45 37.73
C GLY A 127 3.50 -6.05 38.16
N PHE A 128 2.65 -5.75 37.19
CA PHE A 128 1.23 -5.44 37.40
C PHE A 128 0.35 -6.33 36.52
N VAL A 129 -0.71 -6.88 37.10
CA VAL A 129 -1.76 -7.61 36.38
C VAL A 129 -3.13 -7.05 36.76
N GLY A 130 -3.81 -6.41 35.81
CA GLY A 130 -5.20 -5.99 35.95
C GLY A 130 -6.15 -7.04 35.39
N VAL A 131 -7.17 -7.40 36.18
CA VAL A 131 -8.19 -8.39 35.79
C VAL A 131 -9.57 -7.76 35.87
N HIS A 132 -10.33 -7.88 34.77
CA HIS A 132 -11.71 -7.45 34.62
C HIS A 132 -11.91 -5.97 35.02
N SER A 133 -12.64 -5.69 36.11
CA SER A 133 -13.00 -4.32 36.52
C SER A 133 -11.83 -3.47 37.00
N ALA A 134 -10.61 -4.02 37.08
CA ALA A 134 -9.39 -3.25 37.38
C ALA A 134 -9.21 -2.00 36.49
N ILE A 135 -9.79 -2.00 35.28
CA ILE A 135 -9.82 -0.85 34.36
C ILE A 135 -10.63 0.36 34.88
N GLU A 136 -11.51 0.14 35.87
CA GLU A 136 -12.37 1.13 36.53
C GLU A 136 -11.80 1.61 37.89
N THR A 137 -10.56 1.21 38.20
CA THR A 137 -9.87 1.58 39.45
C THR A 137 -9.08 2.88 39.25
N GLU A 138 -9.15 3.79 40.22
CA GLU A 138 -8.37 5.06 40.24
C GLU A 138 -8.45 5.83 38.91
N THR A 139 -9.65 6.17 38.45
CA THR A 139 -9.85 6.79 37.12
C THR A 139 -9.18 8.15 36.96
N ASP A 140 -8.97 8.88 38.05
CA ASP A 140 -8.30 10.19 38.06
C ASP A 140 -6.76 10.07 38.15
N TRP A 141 -6.21 8.87 38.34
CA TRP A 141 -4.77 8.63 38.43
C TRP A 141 -4.17 8.37 37.04
N SER A 142 -3.44 9.36 36.53
CA SER A 142 -2.85 9.31 35.18
C SER A 142 -1.84 8.18 35.02
N PHE A 143 -1.03 7.88 36.03
CA PHE A 143 -0.05 6.80 35.95
C PHE A 143 -0.70 5.43 35.73
N LEU A 144 -1.75 5.09 36.47
CA LEU A 144 -2.47 3.84 36.25
C LEU A 144 -3.22 3.84 34.91
N THR A 145 -3.56 5.03 34.39
CA THR A 145 -4.14 5.18 33.04
C THR A 145 -3.13 4.78 31.98
N ASP A 146 -1.89 5.24 32.11
CA ASP A 146 -0.82 4.91 31.19
C ASP A 146 -0.35 3.45 31.31
N VAL A 147 -0.35 2.90 32.54
CA VAL A 147 -0.03 1.48 32.80
C VAL A 147 -1.05 0.56 32.17
N LEU A 148 -2.35 0.89 32.26
CA LEU A 148 -3.43 0.12 31.62
C LEU A 148 -3.58 0.44 30.13
N GLY A 149 -3.14 1.60 29.67
CA GLY A 149 -3.20 2.06 28.28
C GLY A 149 -4.55 2.67 27.86
N THR A 150 -5.63 2.36 28.57
CA THR A 150 -6.97 2.92 28.32
C THR A 150 -7.84 2.87 29.59
N ARG A 151 -9.12 3.25 29.46
CA ARG A 151 -10.15 3.21 30.52
C ARG A 151 -11.44 2.61 30.00
N ALA A 152 -12.30 2.13 30.90
CA ALA A 152 -13.63 1.66 30.53
C ALA A 152 -14.51 2.83 30.04
N ALA A 153 -15.24 2.59 28.96
CA ALA A 153 -16.33 3.44 28.47
C ALA A 153 -17.72 2.86 28.80
N GLY A 154 -17.76 1.58 29.17
CA GLY A 154 -18.97 0.84 29.51
C GLY A 154 -18.72 -0.66 29.40
N ALA A 155 -19.77 -1.46 29.56
CA ALA A 155 -19.70 -2.90 29.38
C ALA A 155 -21.03 -3.47 28.88
N SER A 156 -20.95 -4.62 28.23
CA SER A 156 -22.11 -5.42 27.86
C SER A 156 -22.75 -6.12 29.07
N SER A 157 -23.90 -6.77 28.87
CA SER A 157 -24.37 -7.80 29.81
C SER A 157 -23.50 -9.05 29.71
N VAL A 158 -23.54 -9.91 30.72
CA VAL A 158 -22.88 -11.23 30.65
C VAL A 158 -23.47 -12.02 29.48
N THR A 159 -22.67 -12.27 28.45
CA THR A 159 -23.10 -12.94 27.22
C THR A 159 -21.96 -13.76 26.61
N LYS A 160 -22.31 -14.75 25.78
CA LYS A 160 -21.31 -15.50 25.03
C LYS A 160 -20.74 -14.64 23.89
N ALA A 161 -19.43 -14.67 23.70
CA ALA A 161 -18.73 -14.12 22.54
C ALA A 161 -17.53 -14.99 22.17
N THR A 162 -16.98 -14.79 20.98
CA THR A 162 -15.74 -15.42 20.51
C THR A 162 -14.58 -14.44 20.62
N ILE A 163 -13.47 -14.89 21.20
CA ILE A 163 -12.21 -14.13 21.24
C ILE A 163 -11.27 -14.71 20.18
N LYS A 164 -10.69 -13.84 19.35
CA LYS A 164 -9.61 -14.17 18.42
C LYS A 164 -8.27 -13.94 19.11
N VAL A 165 -7.52 -15.02 19.37
CA VAL A 165 -6.20 -14.97 20.00
C VAL A 165 -5.11 -14.96 18.94
N ALA A 166 -4.77 -13.76 18.46
CA ALA A 166 -3.80 -13.55 17.39
C ALA A 166 -2.36 -13.81 17.85
N ASP A 167 -1.97 -13.37 19.05
CA ASP A 167 -0.65 -13.68 19.57
C ASP A 167 -0.56 -15.17 19.96
N ARG A 168 0.39 -15.87 19.35
CA ARG A 168 0.63 -17.31 19.59
C ARG A 168 1.94 -17.59 20.34
N VAL A 169 2.66 -16.55 20.77
CA VAL A 169 4.03 -16.66 21.29
C VAL A 169 4.15 -16.24 22.75
N HIS A 170 3.36 -15.28 23.21
CA HIS A 170 3.40 -14.81 24.58
C HIS A 170 2.89 -15.91 25.54
N PRO A 171 3.52 -16.11 26.72
CA PRO A 171 3.19 -17.21 27.64
C PRO A 171 1.74 -17.20 28.15
N ALA A 172 1.07 -16.05 28.14
CA ALA A 172 -0.34 -15.92 28.50
C ALA A 172 -1.32 -16.36 27.38
N SER A 173 -0.90 -16.43 26.12
CA SER A 173 -1.78 -16.64 24.95
C SER A 173 -1.40 -17.86 24.10
N GLY A 174 -0.13 -18.26 24.07
CA GLY A 174 0.36 -19.28 23.12
C GLY A 174 -0.33 -20.64 23.19
N ASN A 175 -0.87 -21.02 24.36
CA ASN A 175 -1.58 -22.29 24.56
C ASN A 175 -3.11 -22.17 24.52
N LEU A 176 -3.66 -20.97 24.30
CA LEU A 176 -5.11 -20.78 24.22
C LEU A 176 -5.67 -21.26 22.87
N PRO A 177 -6.96 -21.60 22.78
CA PRO A 177 -7.62 -21.79 21.49
C PRO A 177 -7.44 -20.54 20.60
N GLU A 178 -7.27 -20.75 19.29
CA GLU A 178 -7.20 -19.68 18.29
C GLU A 178 -8.52 -18.87 18.25
N TYR A 179 -9.65 -19.59 18.24
CA TYR A 179 -10.99 -19.08 18.51
C TYR A 179 -11.43 -19.53 19.89
N TRP A 180 -11.53 -18.58 20.82
CA TRP A 180 -11.82 -18.86 22.22
C TRP A 180 -13.21 -18.36 22.61
N ASP A 181 -14.17 -19.27 22.53
CA ASP A 181 -15.55 -19.03 22.96
C ASP A 181 -15.67 -18.95 24.47
N ARG A 182 -16.26 -17.86 24.98
CA ARG A 182 -16.50 -17.68 26.43
C ARG A 182 -17.77 -16.93 26.73
N THR A 183 -18.26 -17.06 27.96
CA THR A 183 -19.33 -16.23 28.52
C THR A 183 -18.75 -15.34 29.62
N ASP A 184 -18.75 -14.05 29.38
CA ASP A 184 -18.19 -13.05 30.29
C ASP A 184 -18.94 -11.71 30.10
N GLN A 185 -18.60 -10.71 30.92
CA GLN A 185 -18.99 -9.32 30.66
C GLN A 185 -17.88 -8.63 29.86
N TRP A 186 -18.23 -8.12 28.69
CA TRP A 186 -17.26 -7.50 27.75
C TRP A 186 -17.19 -6.00 28.00
N TYR A 187 -16.03 -5.53 28.48
CA TYR A 187 -15.74 -4.10 28.62
C TYR A 187 -15.49 -3.43 27.27
N ASN A 188 -16.08 -2.25 27.09
CA ASN A 188 -15.75 -1.30 26.04
C ASN A 188 -14.74 -0.29 26.59
N PHE A 189 -13.88 0.23 25.72
CA PHE A 189 -12.79 1.11 26.13
C PHE A 189 -12.93 2.51 25.52
N THR A 190 -12.36 3.52 26.19
CA THR A 190 -12.36 4.89 25.70
C THR A 190 -11.45 5.09 24.49
N SER A 191 -10.47 4.19 24.31
CA SER A 191 -9.54 4.19 23.18
C SER A 191 -9.07 2.77 22.84
N ASN A 192 -8.72 2.55 21.58
CA ASN A 192 -8.03 1.33 21.16
C ASN A 192 -6.54 1.42 21.54
N VAL A 193 -6.01 0.36 22.16
CA VAL A 193 -4.63 0.32 22.67
C VAL A 193 -3.59 -0.16 21.63
N ARG A 194 -4.03 -0.66 20.47
CA ARG A 194 -3.12 -1.14 19.40
C ARG A 194 -2.24 0.01 18.92
N GLY A 195 -0.95 -0.26 18.75
CA GLY A 195 0.07 0.74 18.43
C GLY A 195 0.75 1.35 19.67
N VAL A 196 0.13 1.25 20.85
CA VAL A 196 0.69 1.75 22.13
C VAL A 196 0.95 0.62 23.12
N SER A 197 0.16 -0.45 23.06
CA SER A 197 0.34 -1.70 23.82
C SER A 197 0.40 -2.89 22.88
N HIS A 198 0.98 -3.99 23.36
CA HIS A 198 0.99 -5.23 22.63
C HIS A 198 -0.32 -6.01 22.83
N VAL A 199 -1.13 -6.11 21.77
CA VAL A 199 -2.44 -6.78 21.83
C VAL A 199 -2.28 -8.27 21.59
N LEU A 200 -2.75 -9.08 22.53
CA LEU A 200 -2.68 -10.55 22.46
C LEU A 200 -3.98 -11.14 21.87
N ALA A 201 -5.12 -10.56 22.25
CA ALA A 201 -6.42 -11.08 21.90
C ALA A 201 -7.46 -9.97 21.71
N THR A 202 -8.37 -10.19 20.77
CA THR A 202 -9.46 -9.28 20.39
C THR A 202 -10.79 -10.02 20.48
N VAL A 203 -11.81 -9.42 21.09
CA VAL A 203 -13.17 -10.00 21.07
C VAL A 203 -13.87 -9.65 19.75
N ASP A 204 -14.60 -10.60 19.18
CA ASP A 204 -15.33 -10.42 17.92
C ASP A 204 -16.75 -9.90 18.20
N GLU A 205 -16.96 -8.60 17.99
CA GLU A 205 -18.25 -7.94 18.22
C GLU A 205 -19.38 -8.49 17.33
N SER A 206 -19.09 -9.20 16.23
CA SER A 206 -20.14 -9.83 15.42
C SER A 206 -20.82 -11.02 16.13
N THR A 207 -20.22 -11.52 17.21
CA THR A 207 -20.68 -12.71 17.94
C THR A 207 -21.53 -12.38 19.17
N TYR A 208 -21.68 -11.10 19.52
CA TYR A 208 -22.46 -10.66 20.68
C TYR A 208 -23.06 -9.25 20.52
N THR A 209 -23.86 -8.81 21.50
CA THR A 209 -24.44 -7.46 21.51
C THR A 209 -23.89 -6.64 22.68
N GLY A 210 -23.66 -5.34 22.46
CA GLY A 210 -23.21 -4.40 23.49
C GLY A 210 -21.75 -3.96 23.35
N GLY A 211 -21.02 -4.46 22.34
CA GLY A 211 -19.76 -3.90 21.89
C GLY A 211 -19.93 -2.51 21.29
N THR A 212 -18.92 -1.66 21.43
CA THR A 212 -18.88 -0.29 20.87
C THR A 212 -17.54 0.08 20.23
N MET A 213 -16.63 -0.89 20.10
CA MET A 213 -15.28 -0.72 19.54
C MET A 213 -15.22 -1.11 18.06
N GLY A 214 -16.24 -1.78 17.54
CA GLY A 214 -16.32 -2.23 16.15
C GLY A 214 -15.48 -3.48 15.89
N PHE A 215 -14.85 -3.53 14.71
CA PHE A 215 -14.12 -4.72 14.26
C PHE A 215 -12.77 -4.95 14.97
N ASP A 216 -12.21 -3.95 15.64
CA ASP A 216 -10.98 -4.08 16.44
C ASP A 216 -11.25 -3.72 17.90
N HIS A 217 -11.56 -4.75 18.67
CA HIS A 217 -11.83 -4.67 20.11
C HIS A 217 -10.79 -5.48 20.93
N PRO A 218 -9.59 -4.94 21.16
CA PRO A 218 -8.61 -5.58 22.06
C PRO A 218 -9.25 -5.87 23.43
N ILE A 219 -9.11 -7.11 23.91
CA ILE A 219 -9.63 -7.52 25.23
C ILE A 219 -8.51 -7.98 26.17
N THR A 220 -7.31 -8.23 25.64
CA THR A 220 -6.11 -8.55 26.43
C THR A 220 -4.87 -7.99 25.75
N TRP A 221 -4.04 -7.31 26.53
CA TRP A 221 -2.78 -6.73 26.08
C TRP A 221 -1.74 -6.69 27.20
N CYS A 222 -0.49 -6.51 26.81
CA CYS A 222 0.62 -6.27 27.71
C CYS A 222 1.47 -5.07 27.25
N LYS A 223 2.24 -4.52 28.18
CA LYS A 223 3.03 -3.31 27.95
C LYS A 223 4.24 -3.28 28.87
N ASP A 224 5.41 -3.04 28.28
CA ASP A 224 6.59 -2.57 29.01
C ASP A 224 6.47 -1.04 29.15
N TYR A 225 6.50 -0.51 30.38
CA TYR A 225 6.31 0.92 30.61
C TYR A 225 7.14 1.38 31.82
N GLN A 226 7.93 2.45 31.67
CA GLN A 226 8.72 3.07 32.75
C GLN A 226 9.44 2.08 33.70
N GLY A 227 10.04 1.02 33.14
CA GLY A 227 10.79 0.00 33.92
C GLY A 227 9.95 -1.17 34.46
N GLY A 228 8.63 -1.06 34.50
CA GLY A 228 7.72 -2.13 34.94
C GLY A 228 7.05 -2.89 33.78
N ARG A 229 6.41 -4.01 34.14
CA ARG A 229 5.65 -4.88 33.21
C ARG A 229 4.17 -4.85 33.55
N SER A 230 3.34 -4.43 32.62
CA SER A 230 1.88 -4.36 32.78
C SER A 230 1.18 -5.38 31.90
N PHE A 231 0.22 -6.09 32.47
CA PHE A 231 -0.69 -6.97 31.76
C PHE A 231 -2.13 -6.61 32.14
N TYR A 232 -3.02 -6.56 31.16
CA TYR A 232 -4.45 -6.39 31.40
C TYR A 232 -5.27 -7.40 30.60
N THR A 233 -6.30 -7.95 31.24
CA THR A 233 -7.35 -8.72 30.59
C THR A 233 -8.73 -8.27 31.09
N GLY A 234 -9.65 -8.01 30.16
CA GLY A 234 -11.04 -7.68 30.49
C GLY A 234 -11.88 -8.87 30.98
N LEU A 235 -11.28 -10.07 31.05
CA LEU A 235 -11.95 -11.31 31.42
C LEU A 235 -12.00 -11.50 32.94
N GLY A 236 -13.04 -12.18 33.45
CA GLY A 236 -13.12 -12.55 34.87
C GLY A 236 -14.37 -12.08 35.62
N ASP A 237 -15.46 -11.72 34.93
CA ASP A 237 -16.71 -11.35 35.61
C ASP A 237 -17.42 -12.55 36.23
N THR A 238 -17.36 -13.71 35.58
CA THR A 238 -18.12 -14.89 36.02
C THR A 238 -17.29 -15.80 36.94
N PRO A 239 -17.85 -16.30 38.07
CA PRO A 239 -17.13 -17.26 38.91
C PRO A 239 -16.72 -18.55 38.18
N ALA A 240 -17.54 -18.98 37.21
CA ALA A 240 -17.28 -20.17 36.40
C ALA A 240 -16.05 -20.02 35.49
N SER A 241 -15.78 -18.80 35.00
CA SER A 241 -14.61 -18.51 34.15
C SER A 241 -13.30 -18.94 34.83
N PHE A 242 -13.14 -18.70 36.13
CA PHE A 242 -11.93 -19.04 36.89
C PHE A 242 -11.70 -20.54 37.11
N ALA A 243 -12.70 -21.38 36.84
CA ALA A 243 -12.55 -22.84 36.89
C ALA A 243 -12.05 -23.44 35.56
N THR A 244 -12.02 -22.66 34.47
CA THR A 244 -11.60 -23.14 33.15
C THR A 244 -10.08 -23.24 33.04
N ALA A 245 -9.58 -24.31 32.44
CA ALA A 245 -8.14 -24.53 32.25
C ALA A 245 -7.50 -23.39 31.44
N ASP A 246 -8.19 -22.92 30.39
CA ASP A 246 -7.70 -21.85 29.51
C ASP A 246 -7.49 -20.53 30.28
N LEU A 247 -8.47 -20.08 31.10
CA LEU A 247 -8.30 -18.83 31.84
C LEU A 247 -7.24 -18.97 32.94
N GLN A 248 -7.13 -20.15 33.55
CA GLN A 248 -6.05 -20.42 34.51
C GLN A 248 -4.68 -20.37 33.83
N ALA A 249 -4.53 -20.97 32.65
CA ALA A 249 -3.30 -20.88 31.86
C ALA A 249 -2.99 -19.43 31.46
N HIS A 250 -4.00 -18.68 31.03
CA HIS A 250 -3.87 -17.26 30.67
C HIS A 250 -3.35 -16.40 31.83
N LEU A 251 -3.99 -16.48 33.00
CA LEU A 251 -3.59 -15.73 34.19
C LEU A 251 -2.24 -16.22 34.74
N GLY A 252 -1.95 -17.51 34.66
CA GLY A 252 -0.67 -18.09 35.03
C GLY A 252 0.48 -17.53 34.21
N GLY A 253 0.34 -17.54 32.87
CA GLY A 253 1.31 -16.98 31.95
C GLY A 253 1.49 -15.48 32.11
N ALA A 254 0.39 -14.73 32.34
CA ALA A 254 0.44 -13.31 32.63
C ALA A 254 1.26 -12.98 33.89
N ILE A 255 1.05 -13.72 34.97
CA ILE A 255 1.77 -13.54 36.24
C ILE A 255 3.24 -13.95 36.11
N GLN A 256 3.54 -15.05 35.42
CA GLN A 256 4.93 -15.48 35.20
C GLN A 256 5.72 -14.46 34.36
N TRP A 257 5.09 -13.92 33.31
CA TRP A 257 5.71 -12.87 32.50
C TRP A 257 5.88 -11.56 33.27
N ALA A 258 4.83 -11.09 33.96
CA ALA A 258 4.89 -9.86 34.75
C ALA A 258 5.93 -9.96 35.88
N ALA A 259 6.15 -11.16 36.43
CA ALA A 259 7.17 -11.40 37.46
C ALA A 259 8.62 -11.37 36.94
N GLY A 260 8.83 -11.47 35.62
CA GLY A 260 10.15 -11.65 35.02
C GLY A 260 10.66 -13.08 34.99
N VAL A 261 9.76 -14.07 35.10
CA VAL A 261 10.12 -15.50 35.19
C VAL A 261 10.11 -16.19 33.83
N THR A 262 9.29 -15.69 32.90
CA THR A 262 9.23 -16.15 31.51
C THR A 262 9.43 -14.98 30.57
N ASP A 263 10.03 -15.26 29.42
CA ASP A 263 10.17 -14.30 28.33
C ASP A 263 8.84 -14.14 27.58
N GLY A 264 8.63 -12.95 27.03
CA GLY A 264 7.46 -12.59 26.25
C GLY A 264 7.65 -11.18 25.74
N ASP A 265 7.51 -10.99 24.43
CA ASP A 265 7.76 -9.68 23.83
C ASP A 265 6.48 -8.83 23.77
N CYS A 266 6.36 -7.87 24.69
CA CYS A 266 5.24 -6.93 24.72
C CYS A 266 5.48 -5.67 23.89
N GLY A 267 6.37 -5.75 22.90
CA GLY A 267 6.69 -4.65 22.01
C GLY A 267 6.23 -4.81 20.56
N ALA A 268 5.81 -6.00 20.13
CA ALA A 268 5.62 -6.31 18.71
C ALA A 268 4.57 -5.45 17.98
N THR A 269 3.50 -5.03 18.66
CA THR A 269 2.47 -4.15 18.06
C THR A 269 2.53 -2.72 18.61
N VAL A 270 3.69 -2.29 19.11
CA VAL A 270 3.92 -0.94 19.66
C VAL A 270 4.75 -0.14 18.66
N LEU A 271 4.21 0.94 18.11
CA LEU A 271 4.83 1.70 17.02
C LEU A 271 6.18 2.32 17.42
N ALA A 272 6.32 2.72 18.69
CA ALA A 272 7.56 3.28 19.23
C ALA A 272 8.74 2.28 19.22
N ASN A 273 8.48 1.00 18.98
CA ASN A 273 9.51 -0.02 18.87
C ASN A 273 9.98 -0.26 17.43
N TYR A 274 9.46 0.49 16.46
CA TYR A 274 9.86 0.42 15.07
C TYR A 274 10.63 1.65 14.64
N GLN A 275 11.55 1.43 13.72
CA GLN A 275 12.34 2.46 13.06
C GLN A 275 12.16 2.31 11.55
N MET A 276 12.14 3.44 10.86
CA MET A 276 12.09 3.53 9.41
C MET A 276 13.33 4.31 8.94
N ASP A 277 14.16 3.66 8.12
CA ASP A 277 15.35 4.25 7.52
C ASP A 277 15.12 4.44 6.02
N TYR A 278 15.42 5.62 5.49
CA TYR A 278 15.51 5.81 4.05
C TYR A 278 16.82 5.20 3.53
N ILE A 279 16.70 4.29 2.56
CA ILE A 279 17.83 3.78 1.78
C ILE A 279 18.12 4.74 0.62
N ALA A 280 17.06 5.18 -0.05
CA ALA A 280 17.14 6.15 -1.13
C ALA A 280 15.85 6.97 -1.23
N ALA A 281 16.00 8.19 -1.74
CA ALA A 281 14.92 9.13 -2.03
C ALA A 281 15.30 9.92 -3.29
N PRO A 282 14.38 10.66 -3.93
CA PRO A 282 14.68 11.48 -5.10
C PRO A 282 15.91 12.38 -4.91
N PRO A 283 16.74 12.55 -5.96
CA PRO A 283 16.60 12.02 -7.31
C PRO A 283 17.04 10.55 -7.46
N ASN A 284 17.51 9.90 -6.39
CA ASN A 284 18.17 8.60 -6.45
C ASN A 284 17.25 7.41 -6.76
N VAL A 285 15.92 7.57 -6.75
CA VAL A 285 14.94 6.51 -7.08
C VAL A 285 14.22 6.71 -8.43
N ASN A 286 14.28 7.92 -9.02
CA ASN A 286 13.58 8.30 -10.26
C ASN A 286 12.07 7.98 -10.24
N GLU A 287 11.51 7.35 -11.28
CA GLU A 287 10.14 6.82 -11.32
C GLU A 287 10.18 5.33 -10.91
N PRO A 288 10.14 5.00 -9.61
CA PRO A 288 10.50 3.69 -9.12
C PRO A 288 9.49 2.61 -9.51
N ILE A 289 9.97 1.44 -9.93
CA ILE A 289 9.12 0.28 -10.21
C ILE A 289 9.51 -0.90 -9.33
N GLY A 290 10.65 -1.55 -9.49
CA GLY A 290 10.99 -2.76 -8.72
C GLY A 290 12.28 -2.62 -7.93
N PHE A 291 12.48 -3.47 -6.93
CA PHE A 291 13.79 -3.63 -6.28
C PHE A 291 14.03 -5.07 -5.81
N ASP A 292 15.30 -5.38 -5.54
CA ASP A 292 15.70 -6.63 -4.89
C ASP A 292 16.92 -6.41 -3.98
N VAL A 293 17.06 -7.22 -2.93
CA VAL A 293 18.11 -7.10 -1.92
C VAL A 293 19.21 -8.14 -2.19
N LEU A 294 20.42 -7.67 -2.46
CA LEU A 294 21.58 -8.54 -2.67
C LEU A 294 21.98 -9.25 -1.36
N PRO A 295 22.68 -10.41 -1.43
CA PRO A 295 23.15 -11.13 -0.24
C PRO A 295 24.05 -10.32 0.72
N ASP A 296 24.68 -9.25 0.22
CA ASP A 296 25.50 -8.32 1.02
C ASP A 296 24.72 -7.10 1.53
N ARG A 297 23.39 -7.09 1.36
CA ARG A 297 22.42 -6.06 1.77
C ARG A 297 22.42 -4.77 0.96
N ARG A 298 23.21 -4.67 -0.11
CA ARG A 298 22.97 -3.62 -1.10
C ARG A 298 21.64 -3.90 -1.82
N VAL A 299 20.99 -2.85 -2.30
CA VAL A 299 19.68 -2.96 -2.94
C VAL A 299 19.81 -2.56 -4.40
N ILE A 300 19.41 -3.44 -5.32
CA ILE A 300 19.29 -3.13 -6.74
C ILE A 300 17.87 -2.65 -7.03
N GLN A 301 17.71 -1.56 -7.77
CA GLN A 301 16.42 -0.91 -8.03
C GLN A 301 16.28 -0.57 -9.50
N THR A 302 15.07 -0.68 -10.04
CA THR A 302 14.72 -0.27 -11.40
C THR A 302 13.69 0.84 -11.43
N ASP A 303 13.83 1.73 -12.40
CA ASP A 303 12.83 2.73 -12.74
C ASP A 303 12.16 2.40 -14.09
N ARG A 304 10.92 2.87 -14.28
CA ARG A 304 10.15 2.57 -15.51
C ARG A 304 10.86 3.02 -16.79
N ARG A 305 11.74 4.01 -16.66
CA ARG A 305 12.46 4.65 -17.78
C ARG A 305 13.71 3.88 -18.20
N GLY A 306 13.99 2.73 -17.58
CA GLY A 306 15.09 1.85 -17.96
C GLY A 306 16.37 2.05 -17.13
N GLY A 307 16.34 2.86 -16.07
CA GLY A 307 17.49 3.00 -15.17
C GLY A 307 17.60 1.84 -14.17
N VAL A 308 18.81 1.28 -14.03
CA VAL A 308 19.15 0.25 -13.03
C VAL A 308 20.13 0.84 -12.03
N ARG A 309 19.78 0.90 -10.74
CA ARG A 309 20.60 1.51 -9.68
C ARG A 309 20.98 0.51 -8.60
N LEU A 310 22.10 0.77 -7.95
CA LEU A 310 22.55 0.07 -6.74
C LEU A 310 22.64 1.05 -5.59
N HIS A 311 21.95 0.75 -4.50
CA HIS A 311 21.98 1.48 -3.25
C HIS A 311 22.77 0.69 -2.21
N ASP A 312 23.69 1.35 -1.52
CA ASP A 312 24.42 0.77 -0.39
C ASP A 312 23.95 1.44 0.90
N PRO A 313 23.15 0.74 1.74
CA PRO A 313 22.66 1.29 3.00
C PRO A 313 23.77 1.55 4.04
N ALA A 314 24.93 0.89 3.94
CA ALA A 314 26.01 1.04 4.91
C ALA A 314 26.81 2.33 4.67
N THR A 315 27.07 2.65 3.41
CA THR A 315 27.74 3.90 3.01
C THR A 315 26.76 5.02 2.73
N ASN A 316 25.48 4.69 2.52
CA ASN A 316 24.43 5.59 2.08
C ASN A 316 24.79 6.23 0.71
N THR A 317 25.11 5.39 -0.28
CA THR A 317 25.51 5.82 -1.63
C THR A 317 24.66 5.15 -2.70
N THR A 318 24.44 5.83 -3.83
CA THR A 318 23.71 5.30 -4.99
C THR A 318 24.58 5.33 -6.25
N HIS A 319 24.56 4.25 -7.03
CA HIS A 319 25.23 4.15 -8.34
C HIS A 319 24.24 3.80 -9.44
N LEU A 320 24.26 4.52 -10.57
CA LEU A 320 23.58 4.08 -11.79
C LEU A 320 24.43 3.00 -12.47
N LEU A 321 23.92 1.77 -12.49
CA LEU A 321 24.62 0.60 -13.07
C LEU A 321 24.48 0.52 -14.59
N ALA A 322 23.30 0.85 -15.12
CA ALA A 322 23.00 0.86 -16.56
C ALA A 322 21.73 1.68 -16.88
N GLN A 323 21.60 2.06 -18.15
CA GLN A 323 20.40 2.65 -18.75
C GLN A 323 19.97 1.80 -19.94
N ILE A 324 18.86 1.07 -19.81
CA ILE A 324 18.30 0.20 -20.85
C ILE A 324 17.30 1.00 -21.71
N PRO A 325 17.45 1.03 -23.05
CA PRO A 325 16.47 1.70 -23.91
C PRO A 325 15.13 0.97 -23.92
N VAL A 326 14.07 1.67 -23.50
CA VAL A 326 12.71 1.12 -23.41
C VAL A 326 11.68 1.94 -24.17
N TYR A 327 10.61 1.28 -24.62
CA TYR A 327 9.39 1.96 -25.07
C TYR A 327 8.50 2.26 -23.85
N MET A 328 7.96 3.49 -23.75
CA MET A 328 7.42 4.04 -22.50
C MET A 328 5.98 4.60 -22.61
N ALA A 329 5.21 4.20 -23.62
CA ALA A 329 3.82 4.62 -23.72
C ALA A 329 2.96 3.89 -22.67
N SER A 330 2.01 4.58 -22.03
CA SER A 330 1.17 4.01 -20.97
C SER A 330 2.01 3.40 -19.84
N GLU A 331 1.67 2.19 -19.39
CA GLU A 331 2.42 1.44 -18.39
C GLU A 331 3.70 0.78 -18.94
N ASP A 332 3.99 0.89 -20.24
CA ASP A 332 5.20 0.27 -20.79
C ASP A 332 6.48 0.89 -20.21
N GLY A 333 7.53 0.08 -20.13
CA GLY A 333 8.83 0.51 -19.62
C GLY A 333 9.67 -0.67 -19.14
N MET A 334 10.39 -0.48 -18.03
CA MET A 334 11.14 -1.52 -17.33
C MET A 334 10.52 -1.82 -15.97
N TYR A 335 10.40 -3.11 -15.67
CA TYR A 335 9.90 -3.63 -14.41
C TYR A 335 11.04 -4.22 -13.59
N GLY A 336 10.93 -5.43 -13.04
CA GLY A 336 11.80 -5.89 -11.96
C GLY A 336 13.28 -5.61 -12.20
N PRO A 337 14.09 -5.49 -11.15
CA PRO A 337 15.16 -6.44 -11.00
C PRO A 337 14.65 -7.67 -10.25
N ALA A 338 15.26 -8.82 -10.52
CA ALA A 338 15.39 -9.88 -9.54
C ALA A 338 16.78 -10.48 -9.64
N VAL A 339 17.33 -10.96 -8.53
CA VAL A 339 18.61 -11.64 -8.50
C VAL A 339 18.42 -13.13 -8.29
N ASP A 340 19.28 -13.89 -8.95
CA ASP A 340 19.28 -15.35 -8.87
C ASP A 340 19.53 -15.82 -7.43
N ASN A 341 18.91 -16.92 -6.95
CA ASN A 341 19.22 -17.43 -5.60
C ASN A 341 20.70 -17.79 -5.42
N ASP A 342 21.41 -18.08 -6.51
CA ASP A 342 22.86 -18.31 -6.53
C ASP A 342 23.68 -17.03 -6.85
N PHE A 343 23.10 -15.83 -6.70
CA PHE A 343 23.70 -14.54 -7.07
C PHE A 343 25.10 -14.33 -6.49
N ALA A 344 25.32 -14.76 -5.25
CA ALA A 344 26.62 -14.68 -4.57
C ALA A 344 27.77 -15.36 -5.35
N THR A 345 27.44 -16.27 -6.28
CA THR A 345 28.40 -16.96 -7.14
C THR A 345 28.26 -16.60 -8.61
N ASN A 346 27.04 -16.39 -9.10
CA ASN A 346 26.79 -16.25 -10.53
C ASN A 346 26.62 -14.79 -10.98
N HIS A 347 26.28 -13.86 -10.08
CA HIS A 347 26.06 -12.45 -10.38
C HIS A 347 25.07 -12.17 -11.52
N TRP A 348 24.00 -12.96 -11.65
CA TRP A 348 22.94 -12.73 -12.64
C TRP A 348 21.83 -11.83 -12.09
N VAL A 349 21.53 -10.76 -12.83
CA VAL A 349 20.38 -9.88 -12.59
C VAL A 349 19.39 -10.06 -13.73
N TYR A 350 18.13 -10.33 -13.41
CA TYR A 350 17.03 -10.47 -14.36
C TYR A 350 16.28 -9.16 -14.50
N LEU A 351 15.94 -8.78 -15.73
CA LEU A 351 15.14 -7.59 -16.05
C LEU A 351 13.99 -8.00 -16.98
N TYR A 352 12.82 -7.39 -16.78
CA TYR A 352 11.66 -7.50 -17.66
C TYR A 352 11.31 -6.12 -18.22
N TYR A 353 11.41 -5.95 -19.54
CA TYR A 353 11.33 -4.61 -20.14
C TYR A 353 10.72 -4.62 -21.53
N SER A 354 10.13 -3.49 -21.90
CA SER A 354 9.56 -3.23 -23.22
C SER A 354 10.67 -2.70 -24.14
N PRO A 355 11.19 -3.47 -25.11
CA PRO A 355 12.28 -3.02 -25.96
C PRO A 355 11.82 -1.91 -26.91
N LEU A 356 12.65 -0.87 -27.03
CA LEU A 356 12.40 0.24 -27.98
C LEU A 356 12.42 -0.23 -29.44
N THR A 357 13.32 -1.17 -29.77
CA THR A 357 13.41 -1.81 -31.10
C THR A 357 13.17 -3.29 -30.95
N MET A 358 12.27 -3.82 -31.78
CA MET A 358 11.84 -5.22 -31.73
C MET A 358 12.42 -6.04 -32.87
N GLU A 359 12.52 -7.34 -32.63
CA GLU A 359 12.96 -8.32 -33.63
C GLU A 359 11.78 -8.92 -34.39
N ALA A 360 12.01 -9.29 -35.65
CA ALA A 360 11.03 -10.01 -36.47
C ALA A 360 10.50 -11.27 -35.73
N PRO A 361 9.22 -11.65 -35.91
CA PRO A 361 8.26 -11.13 -36.89
C PRO A 361 7.51 -9.85 -36.46
N TYR A 362 7.85 -9.26 -35.31
CA TYR A 362 7.25 -8.00 -34.88
C TYR A 362 7.72 -6.83 -35.77
N PRO A 363 6.91 -5.76 -35.88
CA PRO A 363 7.38 -4.50 -36.44
C PRO A 363 8.67 -4.05 -35.76
N GLN A 364 9.60 -3.45 -36.49
CA GLN A 364 10.88 -3.03 -35.91
C GLN A 364 10.70 -1.97 -34.81
N THR A 365 9.72 -1.10 -34.96
CA THR A 365 9.38 -0.02 -34.01
C THR A 365 7.87 0.12 -33.89
N THR A 366 7.39 0.55 -32.73
CA THR A 366 5.97 0.91 -32.53
C THR A 366 5.67 2.27 -33.18
N PRO A 367 4.51 2.46 -33.82
CA PRO A 367 4.01 3.78 -34.19
C PRO A 367 3.92 4.72 -32.97
N THR A 368 4.11 6.02 -33.20
CA THR A 368 3.97 7.06 -32.15
C THR A 368 2.51 7.38 -31.84
N ALA A 369 1.60 7.09 -32.77
CA ALA A 369 0.17 7.24 -32.56
C ALA A 369 -0.42 6.00 -31.86
N ASN A 370 -1.51 6.23 -31.12
CA ASN A 370 -2.25 5.16 -30.47
C ASN A 370 -2.83 4.20 -31.50
N SER A 371 -2.95 2.94 -31.07
CA SER A 371 -3.65 1.92 -31.82
C SER A 371 -5.12 2.32 -32.01
N PRO A 372 -5.72 2.09 -33.19
CA PRO A 372 -7.13 2.40 -33.41
C PRO A 372 -8.04 1.50 -32.53
N THR A 373 -9.15 2.03 -32.02
CA THR A 373 -10.11 1.27 -31.21
C THR A 373 -11.00 0.34 -32.04
N THR A 374 -11.17 0.64 -33.33
CA THR A 374 -11.92 -0.19 -34.28
C THR A 374 -11.24 -0.27 -35.66
N GLY A 375 -11.58 -1.30 -36.43
CA GLY A 375 -10.98 -1.55 -37.74
C GLY A 375 -11.92 -2.28 -38.70
N THR A 376 -11.74 -2.08 -40.01
CA THR A 376 -12.45 -2.87 -41.03
C THR A 376 -11.88 -4.26 -41.21
N ASP A 377 -10.62 -4.48 -40.82
CA ASP A 377 -9.91 -5.75 -40.88
C ASP A 377 -8.97 -5.90 -39.67
N PRO A 378 -8.81 -7.11 -39.08
CA PRO A 378 -7.87 -7.35 -37.98
C PRO A 378 -6.41 -6.95 -38.24
N SER A 379 -5.94 -6.90 -39.49
CA SER A 379 -4.56 -6.54 -39.80
C SER A 379 -4.22 -5.07 -39.51
N VAL A 380 -5.22 -4.21 -39.26
CA VAL A 380 -4.96 -2.80 -38.92
C VAL A 380 -4.12 -2.66 -37.65
N TRP A 381 -4.16 -3.66 -36.76
CA TRP A 381 -3.40 -3.68 -35.49
C TRP A 381 -1.99 -4.28 -35.62
N ASP A 382 -1.63 -4.86 -36.77
CA ASP A 382 -0.31 -5.47 -36.97
C ASP A 382 0.88 -4.55 -36.68
N PRO A 383 0.85 -3.23 -37.02
CA PRO A 383 1.93 -2.31 -36.68
C PRO A 383 2.16 -2.11 -35.17
N TRP A 384 1.18 -2.45 -34.33
CA TRP A 384 1.22 -2.25 -32.88
C TRP A 384 1.50 -3.53 -32.10
N LYS A 385 1.66 -4.68 -32.77
CA LYS A 385 2.09 -5.91 -32.10
C LYS A 385 3.47 -5.73 -31.51
N GLY A 386 3.65 -6.07 -30.24
CA GLY A 386 4.95 -6.05 -29.59
C GLY A 386 5.12 -7.15 -28.56
N TYR A 387 6.18 -7.02 -27.76
CA TYR A 387 6.43 -7.88 -26.61
C TYR A 387 7.18 -7.14 -25.50
N PHE A 388 7.11 -7.70 -24.30
CA PHE A 388 8.10 -7.50 -23.24
C PHE A 388 9.15 -8.62 -23.29
N GLN A 389 10.39 -8.24 -23.03
CA GLN A 389 11.55 -9.10 -23.01
C GLN A 389 11.96 -9.41 -21.57
N LEU A 390 11.95 -10.69 -21.21
CA LEU A 390 12.67 -11.19 -20.03
C LEU A 390 14.11 -11.52 -20.44
N SER A 391 15.08 -10.86 -19.83
CA SER A 391 16.51 -11.10 -20.04
C SER A 391 17.26 -11.16 -18.72
N ARG A 392 18.50 -11.65 -18.74
CA ARG A 392 19.46 -11.50 -17.64
C ARG A 392 20.80 -10.95 -18.08
N PHE A 393 21.48 -10.30 -17.14
CA PHE A 393 22.73 -9.56 -17.34
C PHE A 393 23.70 -9.82 -16.19
N LYS A 394 25.01 -9.75 -16.45
CA LYS A 394 26.05 -9.89 -15.44
C LYS A 394 26.24 -8.59 -14.67
N PHE A 395 26.08 -8.69 -13.35
CA PHE A 395 26.55 -7.67 -12.42
C PHE A 395 28.09 -7.75 -12.30
N VAL A 396 28.75 -6.60 -12.41
CA VAL A 396 30.20 -6.47 -12.24
C VAL A 396 30.47 -5.59 -11.03
N ASP A 397 30.95 -6.23 -9.97
CA ASP A 397 31.23 -5.56 -8.70
C ASP A 397 32.60 -4.87 -8.70
N GLY A 398 32.77 -3.90 -7.81
CA GLY A 398 34.02 -3.16 -7.62
C GLY A 398 33.80 -1.74 -7.11
N PRO A 399 34.86 -0.90 -7.08
CA PRO A 399 34.76 0.50 -6.66
C PRO A 399 33.83 1.36 -7.54
N THR A 400 33.50 0.87 -8.73
CA THR A 400 32.60 1.52 -9.69
C THR A 400 31.72 0.42 -10.29
N PRO A 401 30.69 -0.02 -9.54
CA PRO A 401 29.88 -1.17 -9.94
C PRO A 401 29.11 -0.86 -11.22
N THR A 402 28.92 -1.86 -12.09
CA THR A 402 28.22 -1.72 -13.38
C THR A 402 27.40 -2.96 -13.69
N LEU A 403 26.44 -2.82 -14.62
CA LEU A 403 25.75 -3.94 -15.24
C LEU A 403 26.28 -4.13 -16.67
N ASP A 404 26.87 -5.28 -16.98
CA ASP A 404 27.42 -5.55 -18.31
C ASP A 404 26.27 -5.84 -19.30
N VAL A 405 25.80 -4.81 -19.98
CA VAL A 405 24.72 -4.90 -20.98
C VAL A 405 25.08 -5.80 -22.17
N ALA A 406 26.37 -6.02 -22.46
CA ALA A 406 26.78 -6.89 -23.56
C ALA A 406 26.65 -8.39 -23.20
N SER A 407 26.49 -8.72 -21.93
CA SER A 407 26.28 -10.09 -21.44
C SER A 407 24.85 -10.58 -21.55
N GLU A 408 23.94 -9.78 -22.16
CA GLU A 408 22.52 -10.07 -22.24
C GLU A 408 22.23 -11.50 -22.73
N GLN A 409 21.43 -12.21 -21.95
CA GLN A 409 20.79 -13.45 -22.35
C GLN A 409 19.28 -13.27 -22.40
N LYS A 410 18.71 -13.30 -23.60
CA LYS A 410 17.26 -13.19 -23.86
C LYS A 410 16.57 -14.53 -23.59
N ILE A 411 15.64 -14.55 -22.64
CA ILE A 411 15.02 -15.78 -22.13
C ILE A 411 13.62 -15.98 -22.73
N MET A 412 12.74 -14.98 -22.62
CA MET A 412 11.34 -15.10 -23.00
C MET A 412 10.79 -13.79 -23.56
N LYS A 413 9.91 -13.90 -24.55
CA LYS A 413 9.10 -12.80 -25.08
C LYS A 413 7.64 -13.01 -24.68
N VAL A 414 7.06 -12.07 -23.94
CA VAL A 414 5.64 -12.05 -23.60
C VAL A 414 4.95 -11.06 -24.54
N PRO A 415 4.02 -11.50 -25.41
CA PRO A 415 3.35 -10.61 -26.37
C PRO A 415 2.60 -9.47 -25.66
N VAL A 416 2.47 -8.32 -26.33
CA VAL A 416 1.67 -7.16 -25.88
C VAL A 416 1.10 -6.43 -27.10
N ASP A 417 -0.07 -5.83 -26.97
CA ASP A 417 -0.71 -4.96 -27.95
C ASP A 417 -0.34 -3.49 -27.64
N ARG A 418 0.74 -2.98 -28.26
CA ARG A 418 1.28 -1.64 -27.97
C ARG A 418 0.38 -0.50 -28.46
N GLY A 419 0.65 0.71 -28.00
CA GLY A 419 -0.12 1.90 -28.37
C GLY A 419 -1.57 1.86 -27.87
N ALA A 420 -1.86 0.95 -26.94
CA ALA A 420 -3.04 0.93 -26.11
C ALA A 420 -2.56 0.74 -24.67
N CYS A 421 -3.27 1.36 -23.73
CA CYS A 421 -3.14 1.06 -22.31
C CYS A 421 -3.90 -0.26 -22.02
N CYS A 422 -3.58 -1.14 -21.06
CA CYS A 422 -2.70 -1.08 -19.88
C CYS A 422 -2.46 -2.52 -19.34
N HIS A 423 -1.86 -2.65 -18.16
CA HIS A 423 -1.67 -3.88 -17.36
C HIS A 423 -0.53 -4.77 -17.82
N VAL A 424 0.68 -4.34 -17.49
CA VAL A 424 1.90 -5.09 -17.79
C VAL A 424 2.24 -6.10 -16.69
N ALA A 425 2.02 -5.73 -15.42
CA ALA A 425 2.71 -6.34 -14.27
C ALA A 425 4.22 -6.44 -14.54
N GLY A 426 4.88 -7.56 -14.23
CA GLY A 426 6.29 -7.79 -14.63
C GLY A 426 7.26 -8.00 -13.48
N ASP A 427 6.75 -8.28 -12.28
CA ASP A 427 7.53 -8.64 -11.12
C ASP A 427 8.06 -10.08 -11.21
N ILE A 428 9.25 -10.30 -10.64
CA ILE A 428 10.01 -11.55 -10.78
C ILE A 428 10.46 -12.02 -9.40
N ASP A 429 10.35 -13.32 -9.13
CA ASP A 429 10.89 -13.93 -7.93
C ASP A 429 11.35 -15.38 -8.18
N PHE A 430 12.00 -16.02 -7.21
CA PHE A 430 12.54 -17.37 -7.32
C PHE A 430 12.02 -18.29 -6.22
N ASP A 431 11.72 -19.53 -6.60
CA ASP A 431 11.37 -20.55 -5.60
C ASP A 431 12.60 -21.21 -4.97
N SER A 432 12.39 -22.08 -3.97
CA SER A 432 13.46 -22.79 -3.25
C SER A 432 14.35 -23.67 -4.14
N LYS A 433 13.95 -23.92 -5.39
CA LYS A 433 14.69 -24.71 -6.40
C LYS A 433 15.30 -23.82 -7.48
N ASN A 434 15.30 -22.50 -7.29
CA ASN A 434 15.80 -21.51 -8.23
C ASN A 434 15.07 -21.56 -9.59
N ASN A 435 13.78 -21.92 -9.61
CA ASN A 435 12.95 -21.65 -10.78
C ASN A 435 12.49 -20.20 -10.71
N LEU A 436 12.49 -19.54 -11.87
CA LEU A 436 12.02 -18.17 -12.03
C LEU A 436 10.49 -18.16 -12.12
N TRP A 437 9.87 -17.27 -11.36
CA TRP A 437 8.46 -16.94 -11.39
C TRP A 437 8.29 -15.52 -11.93
N LEU A 438 7.34 -15.31 -12.86
CA LEU A 438 7.07 -14.02 -13.47
C LEU A 438 5.56 -13.78 -13.50
N VAL A 439 5.11 -12.64 -12.99
CA VAL A 439 3.73 -12.16 -13.17
C VAL A 439 3.60 -11.33 -14.42
N THR A 440 2.48 -11.49 -15.12
CA THR A 440 2.15 -10.77 -16.35
C THR A 440 0.70 -10.30 -16.30
N GLY A 441 0.46 -9.04 -16.66
CA GLY A 441 -0.88 -8.49 -16.78
C GLY A 441 -1.57 -8.91 -18.07
N ASP A 442 -2.88 -8.66 -18.13
CA ASP A 442 -3.77 -9.12 -19.20
C ASP A 442 -3.78 -8.23 -20.44
N ASP A 443 -3.04 -7.12 -20.41
CA ASP A 443 -2.89 -6.20 -21.53
C ASP A 443 -4.25 -5.65 -22.01
N THR A 444 -5.16 -5.30 -21.10
CA THR A 444 -6.55 -4.93 -21.44
C THR A 444 -7.04 -3.77 -20.56
N PRO A 445 -7.32 -2.56 -21.09
CA PRO A 445 -7.70 -1.41 -20.28
C PRO A 445 -9.08 -1.58 -19.63
N ALA A 446 -9.30 -0.91 -18.50
CA ALA A 446 -10.56 -0.98 -17.76
C ALA A 446 -11.79 -0.49 -18.55
N GLY A 447 -11.66 0.66 -19.23
CA GLY A 447 -12.74 1.33 -19.97
C GLY A 447 -12.96 0.86 -21.41
N GLY A 448 -12.10 -0.02 -21.93
CA GLY A 448 -12.08 -0.37 -23.35
C GLY A 448 -13.36 -1.04 -23.88
N GLY A 449 -13.80 -0.65 -25.08
CA GLY A 449 -14.81 -1.39 -25.85
C GLY A 449 -16.21 -1.36 -25.24
N ASN A 450 -16.64 -0.21 -24.69
CA ASN A 450 -17.93 -0.02 -24.02
C ASN A 450 -18.11 -0.91 -22.78
N SER A 451 -17.03 -1.20 -22.06
CA SER A 451 -17.11 -1.99 -20.82
C SER A 451 -17.87 -1.26 -19.70
N GLY A 452 -17.78 0.08 -19.68
CA GLY A 452 -18.40 0.95 -18.68
C GLY A 452 -17.82 0.76 -17.28
N GLY A 453 -16.50 0.55 -17.18
CA GLY A 453 -15.79 0.22 -15.94
C GLY A 453 -16.02 -1.21 -15.43
N PHE A 454 -16.81 -2.04 -16.13
CA PHE A 454 -16.95 -3.47 -15.83
C PHE A 454 -15.93 -4.30 -16.62
N SER A 455 -15.98 -5.63 -16.49
CA SER A 455 -15.09 -6.54 -17.21
C SER A 455 -15.04 -6.28 -18.73
N PRO A 456 -13.87 -5.93 -19.31
CA PRO A 456 -13.65 -5.79 -20.74
C PRO A 456 -13.53 -7.17 -21.41
N HIS A 457 -14.57 -7.56 -22.14
CA HIS A 457 -14.60 -8.81 -22.92
C HIS A 457 -15.44 -8.65 -24.20
N ASN A 458 -15.23 -7.54 -24.91
CA ASN A 458 -15.99 -7.19 -26.11
C ASN A 458 -15.26 -7.55 -27.40
N ASP A 459 -15.60 -8.69 -27.98
CA ASP A 459 -15.21 -9.04 -29.34
C ASP A 459 -16.37 -8.96 -30.33
N MET A 460 -17.43 -8.21 -30.06
CA MET A 460 -18.52 -8.07 -31.03
C MET A 460 -18.07 -7.24 -32.23
N LEU A 461 -18.80 -7.33 -33.34
CA LEU A 461 -18.72 -6.27 -34.35
C LEU A 461 -19.50 -5.06 -33.85
N THR A 462 -19.03 -3.86 -34.16
CA THR A 462 -19.79 -2.63 -33.91
C THR A 462 -21.10 -2.66 -34.70
N THR A 463 -22.03 -1.75 -34.37
CA THR A 463 -23.29 -1.59 -35.13
C THR A 463 -23.08 -1.23 -36.60
N THR A 464 -21.90 -0.71 -36.96
CA THR A 464 -21.48 -0.41 -38.33
C THR A 464 -20.70 -1.54 -39.00
N GLY A 465 -20.51 -2.67 -38.33
CA GLY A 465 -19.83 -3.85 -38.87
C GLY A 465 -18.30 -3.84 -38.76
N LEU A 466 -17.73 -2.93 -37.95
CA LEU A 466 -16.29 -2.87 -37.70
C LEU A 466 -15.87 -3.87 -36.61
N TYR A 467 -14.64 -4.35 -36.68
CA TYR A 467 -14.00 -5.10 -35.61
C TYR A 467 -13.65 -4.15 -34.47
N ASN A 468 -13.94 -4.54 -33.23
CA ASN A 468 -13.32 -3.93 -32.05
C ASN A 468 -11.87 -4.41 -31.93
N ALA A 469 -11.01 -3.56 -31.37
CA ALA A 469 -9.60 -3.87 -31.16
C ALA A 469 -9.41 -5.11 -30.27
N PRO A 470 -8.32 -5.90 -30.47
CA PRO A 470 -8.07 -7.07 -29.65
C PRO A 470 -7.98 -6.73 -28.15
N TYR A 471 -7.31 -5.64 -27.80
CA TYR A 471 -7.07 -5.24 -26.40
C TYR A 471 -8.34 -4.86 -25.62
N VAL A 472 -9.54 -4.84 -26.21
CA VAL A 472 -10.79 -4.67 -25.45
C VAL A 472 -11.46 -6.01 -25.08
N ASP A 473 -10.77 -7.13 -25.28
CA ASP A 473 -11.19 -8.46 -24.90
C ASP A 473 -10.14 -9.22 -24.08
N ALA A 474 -10.23 -9.14 -22.75
CA ALA A 474 -9.33 -9.85 -21.83
C ALA A 474 -9.42 -11.38 -21.92
N ARG A 475 -10.45 -11.94 -22.58
CA ARG A 475 -10.52 -13.38 -22.81
C ARG A 475 -9.42 -13.86 -23.77
N ARG A 476 -8.86 -12.99 -24.60
CA ARG A 476 -7.76 -13.33 -25.52
C ARG A 476 -6.45 -13.63 -24.80
N SER A 477 -6.29 -13.09 -23.59
CA SER A 477 -5.08 -13.11 -22.78
C SER A 477 -5.33 -13.90 -21.50
N ALA A 478 -5.86 -13.28 -20.44
CA ALA A 478 -6.01 -13.83 -19.10
C ALA A 478 -6.65 -15.23 -19.07
N MET A 479 -7.71 -15.43 -19.87
CA MET A 479 -8.44 -16.70 -19.96
C MET A 479 -7.94 -17.63 -21.07
N ASN A 480 -7.12 -17.15 -22.00
CA ASN A 480 -6.56 -17.96 -23.06
C ASN A 480 -5.43 -18.83 -22.51
N THR A 481 -5.59 -20.15 -22.64
CA THR A 481 -4.61 -21.12 -22.15
C THR A 481 -3.33 -21.15 -23.01
N ASN A 482 -3.38 -20.58 -24.22
CA ASN A 482 -2.26 -20.51 -25.15
C ASN A 482 -1.61 -19.11 -25.24
N ASP A 483 -1.85 -18.25 -24.24
CA ASP A 483 -1.29 -16.90 -24.15
C ASP A 483 -0.54 -16.74 -22.82
N LEU A 484 0.52 -15.94 -22.82
CA LEU A 484 1.37 -15.71 -21.64
C LEU A 484 0.88 -14.56 -20.76
N ARG A 485 -0.02 -13.69 -21.25
CA ARG A 485 -0.54 -12.51 -20.53
C ARG A 485 -1.64 -12.88 -19.53
N GLY A 486 -1.72 -12.18 -18.39
CA GLY A 486 -2.67 -12.42 -17.31
C GLY A 486 -2.38 -13.74 -16.56
N LYS A 487 -1.10 -14.02 -16.32
CA LYS A 487 -0.56 -15.29 -15.81
C LYS A 487 0.49 -15.09 -14.73
N ILE A 488 0.68 -16.15 -13.93
CA ILE A 488 1.92 -16.45 -13.24
C ILE A 488 2.64 -17.51 -14.06
N LEU A 489 3.84 -17.19 -14.55
CA LEU A 489 4.70 -18.07 -15.34
C LEU A 489 5.79 -18.65 -14.44
N ARG A 490 6.15 -19.93 -14.64
CA ARG A 490 7.22 -20.60 -13.89
C ARG A 490 8.13 -21.41 -14.82
N ILE A 491 9.42 -21.09 -14.83
CA ILE A 491 10.43 -21.70 -15.72
C ILE A 491 11.76 -21.95 -15.00
N THR A 492 12.59 -22.85 -15.54
CA THR A 492 13.98 -23.06 -15.07
C THR A 492 14.94 -22.52 -16.11
N VAL A 493 15.62 -21.42 -15.82
CA VAL A 493 16.57 -20.79 -16.74
C VAL A 493 17.88 -21.57 -16.75
N GLN A 494 18.33 -21.94 -17.94
CA GLN A 494 19.56 -22.70 -18.17
C GLN A 494 20.77 -21.77 -18.28
N ALA A 495 21.98 -22.33 -18.17
CA ALA A 495 23.23 -21.55 -18.18
C ALA A 495 23.46 -20.72 -19.47
N ASP A 496 22.92 -21.16 -20.60
CA ASP A 496 23.02 -20.47 -21.90
C ASP A 496 21.91 -19.42 -22.14
N GLY A 497 20.99 -19.25 -21.20
CA GLY A 497 19.85 -18.34 -21.32
C GLY A 497 18.59 -18.96 -21.93
N SER A 498 18.67 -20.21 -22.40
CA SER A 498 17.45 -20.98 -22.70
C SER A 498 16.71 -21.34 -21.42
N TYR A 499 15.50 -21.91 -21.51
CA TYR A 499 14.78 -22.38 -20.32
C TYR A 499 14.09 -23.73 -20.56
N THR A 500 13.80 -24.42 -19.46
CA THR A 500 12.92 -25.58 -19.41
C THR A 500 11.71 -25.27 -18.54
N VAL A 501 10.65 -26.07 -18.67
CA VAL A 501 9.47 -25.94 -17.81
C VAL A 501 9.53 -26.99 -16.69
N PRO A 502 9.48 -26.58 -15.41
CA PRO A 502 9.45 -27.52 -14.29
C PRO A 502 8.10 -28.27 -14.22
N ALA A 503 8.10 -29.44 -13.60
CA ALA A 503 6.87 -30.18 -13.35
C ALA A 503 5.97 -29.44 -12.33
N GLY A 504 4.66 -29.64 -12.44
CA GLY A 504 3.68 -29.07 -11.51
C GLY A 504 3.04 -27.75 -11.96
N ASN A 505 3.41 -27.25 -13.14
CA ASN A 505 2.67 -26.19 -13.82
C ASN A 505 1.27 -26.65 -14.26
N LEU A 506 0.39 -25.69 -14.56
CA LEU A 506 -1.02 -25.93 -14.83
C LEU A 506 -1.26 -26.76 -16.10
N PHE A 507 -0.36 -26.64 -17.06
CA PHE A 507 -0.44 -27.34 -18.35
C PHE A 507 0.85 -28.08 -18.67
N THR A 508 0.70 -29.17 -19.42
CA THR A 508 1.80 -29.96 -19.97
C THR A 508 2.23 -29.49 -21.37
N GLY A 509 1.39 -28.70 -22.05
CA GLY A 509 1.59 -28.32 -23.45
C GLY A 509 1.09 -29.37 -24.45
N THR A 510 0.58 -30.50 -23.96
CA THR A 510 0.14 -31.66 -24.77
C THR A 510 -1.38 -31.85 -24.78
N GLU A 511 -2.09 -31.03 -24.01
CA GLU A 511 -3.55 -31.03 -23.96
C GLU A 511 -4.15 -30.91 -25.38
N GLU A 512 -5.18 -31.72 -25.65
CA GLU A 512 -5.84 -31.81 -26.96
C GLU A 512 -4.91 -32.08 -28.16
N GLY A 513 -3.78 -32.76 -27.95
CA GLY A 513 -2.82 -33.07 -29.02
C GLY A 513 -1.73 -31.99 -29.21
N GLY A 514 -1.70 -30.99 -28.33
CA GLY A 514 -0.66 -29.97 -28.23
C GLY A 514 -0.94 -28.68 -29.00
N GLY A 515 -0.22 -27.62 -28.62
CA GLY A 515 -0.34 -26.28 -29.24
C GLY A 515 -1.56 -25.47 -28.81
N LYS A 516 -2.31 -25.95 -27.81
CA LYS A 516 -3.48 -25.29 -27.21
C LYS A 516 -3.23 -24.71 -25.83
N THR A 517 -2.06 -24.98 -25.26
CA THR A 517 -1.70 -24.61 -23.90
C THR A 517 -0.24 -24.18 -23.86
N ARG A 518 0.10 -23.23 -22.99
CA ARG A 518 1.47 -22.85 -22.66
C ARG A 518 1.90 -23.58 -21.38
N PRO A 519 2.88 -24.50 -21.44
CA PRO A 519 3.33 -25.23 -20.26
C PRO A 519 4.00 -24.32 -19.21
N GLU A 520 4.45 -23.14 -19.58
CA GLU A 520 5.04 -22.14 -18.68
C GLU A 520 4.03 -21.62 -17.64
N ILE A 521 2.73 -21.73 -17.89
CA ILE A 521 1.68 -21.21 -17.00
C ILE A 521 1.61 -22.05 -15.72
N TYR A 522 1.94 -21.44 -14.58
CA TYR A 522 1.67 -22.00 -13.26
C TYR A 522 0.26 -21.63 -12.78
N ALA A 523 -0.15 -20.36 -12.95
CA ALA A 523 -1.51 -19.92 -12.66
C ALA A 523 -2.02 -18.93 -13.71
N MET A 524 -3.34 -18.85 -13.87
CA MET A 524 -3.99 -18.01 -14.87
C MET A 524 -5.25 -17.32 -14.33
N GLY A 525 -5.85 -16.44 -15.14
CA GLY A 525 -7.08 -15.76 -14.78
C GLY A 525 -6.86 -14.56 -13.86
N PHE A 526 -5.77 -13.82 -14.12
CA PHE A 526 -5.44 -12.55 -13.47
C PHE A 526 -5.63 -11.39 -14.44
N ARG A 527 -5.93 -10.20 -13.91
CA ARG A 527 -6.01 -8.96 -14.69
C ARG A 527 -4.69 -8.20 -14.68
N ASN A 528 -4.31 -7.65 -13.54
CA ASN A 528 -3.06 -6.94 -13.34
C ASN A 528 -2.42 -7.39 -12.01
N PRO A 529 -1.84 -8.61 -11.97
CA PRO A 529 -1.18 -9.15 -10.78
C PRO A 529 0.16 -8.43 -10.57
N PHE A 530 0.14 -7.21 -10.01
CA PHE A 530 1.25 -6.26 -10.11
C PHE A 530 2.55 -6.76 -9.46
N ARG A 531 2.43 -7.47 -8.33
CA ARG A 531 3.55 -7.97 -7.52
C ARG A 531 3.39 -9.43 -7.16
N ILE A 532 4.53 -10.11 -7.01
CA ILE A 532 4.62 -11.48 -6.52
C ILE A 532 5.73 -11.61 -5.50
N THR A 533 5.44 -12.31 -4.41
CA THR A 533 6.50 -12.86 -3.55
C THR A 533 6.29 -14.37 -3.40
N ILE A 534 7.38 -15.12 -3.32
CA ILE A 534 7.42 -16.57 -3.13
C ILE A 534 8.03 -16.83 -1.75
N ASP A 535 7.34 -17.60 -0.92
CA ASP A 535 7.90 -18.02 0.37
C ASP A 535 8.76 -19.29 0.25
N ASP A 536 9.42 -19.66 1.36
CA ASP A 536 10.29 -20.83 1.44
C ASP A 536 9.58 -22.18 1.17
N ASP A 537 8.24 -22.20 1.23
CA ASP A 537 7.41 -23.37 0.93
C ASP A 537 6.96 -23.43 -0.55
N ASP A 538 7.53 -22.57 -1.42
CA ASP A 538 7.17 -22.38 -2.83
C ASP A 538 5.70 -21.89 -3.01
N VAL A 539 5.15 -21.11 -2.06
CA VAL A 539 3.81 -20.49 -2.14
C VAL A 539 3.91 -19.05 -2.64
N ALA A 540 3.13 -18.71 -3.68
CA ALA A 540 3.09 -17.35 -4.19
C ALA A 540 2.01 -16.49 -3.53
N TYR A 541 2.36 -15.26 -3.16
CA TYR A 541 1.48 -14.22 -2.68
C TYR A 541 1.33 -13.17 -3.77
N VAL A 542 0.10 -13.00 -4.26
CA VAL A 542 -0.19 -12.14 -5.42
C VAL A 542 -1.32 -11.19 -5.08
N THR A 543 -1.20 -9.97 -5.56
CA THR A 543 -2.25 -8.95 -5.49
C THR A 543 -2.72 -8.59 -6.88
N ASP A 544 -4.03 -8.67 -7.11
CA ASP A 544 -4.65 -8.39 -8.41
C ASP A 544 -5.81 -7.41 -8.24
N TYR A 545 -6.07 -6.56 -9.23
CA TYR A 545 -7.16 -5.57 -9.14
C TYR A 545 -7.96 -5.49 -10.43
N SER A 546 -9.23 -5.18 -10.27
CA SER A 546 -10.28 -5.31 -11.30
C SER A 546 -11.02 -3.98 -11.53
N PRO A 547 -11.78 -3.85 -12.62
CA PRO A 547 -12.01 -2.60 -13.37
C PRO A 547 -12.84 -1.57 -12.61
N ASP A 548 -12.89 -0.36 -13.12
CA ASP A 548 -13.10 0.86 -12.34
C ASP A 548 -14.56 1.17 -11.96
N SER A 549 -15.50 0.27 -12.23
CA SER A 549 -16.89 0.46 -11.82
C SER A 549 -17.02 0.46 -10.30
N SER A 550 -17.25 1.63 -9.72
CA SER A 550 -17.39 1.80 -8.27
C SER A 550 -18.70 1.26 -7.69
N THR A 551 -19.65 0.87 -8.55
CA THR A 551 -20.93 0.30 -8.15
C THR A 551 -21.32 -0.92 -8.99
N PRO A 552 -21.89 -1.96 -8.39
CA PRO A 552 -22.35 -3.14 -9.12
C PRO A 552 -23.63 -2.84 -9.92
N GLN A 553 -23.86 -3.60 -10.99
CA GLN A 553 -25.05 -3.45 -11.84
C GLN A 553 -25.82 -4.76 -11.97
N VAL A 554 -27.13 -4.69 -11.68
CA VAL A 554 -28.06 -5.83 -11.78
C VAL A 554 -28.00 -6.46 -13.17
N PHE A 555 -27.80 -7.78 -13.22
CA PHE A 555 -27.63 -8.60 -14.42
C PHE A 555 -26.46 -8.17 -15.34
N ARG A 556 -25.44 -7.50 -14.80
CA ARG A 556 -24.16 -7.20 -15.47
C ARG A 556 -22.98 -7.81 -14.72
N GLY A 557 -22.73 -7.39 -13.48
CA GLY A 557 -21.58 -7.81 -12.69
C GLY A 557 -21.42 -7.03 -11.38
N PRO A 558 -20.47 -7.40 -10.51
CA PRO A 558 -20.19 -6.65 -9.30
C PRO A 558 -19.35 -5.39 -9.60
N ALA A 559 -19.15 -4.55 -8.59
CA ALA A 559 -18.19 -3.44 -8.66
C ALA A 559 -16.75 -3.97 -8.84
N GLY A 560 -15.84 -3.09 -9.23
CA GLY A 560 -14.39 -3.34 -9.27
C GLY A 560 -13.89 -3.95 -7.98
N THR A 561 -13.07 -4.97 -8.10
CA THR A 561 -12.68 -5.82 -6.97
C THR A 561 -11.16 -5.93 -6.90
N GLY A 562 -10.59 -5.58 -5.75
CA GLY A 562 -9.21 -5.90 -5.40
C GLY A 562 -9.16 -7.28 -4.78
N ARG A 563 -8.15 -8.06 -5.10
CA ARG A 563 -7.96 -9.44 -4.65
C ARG A 563 -6.55 -9.64 -4.10
N VAL A 564 -6.47 -10.50 -3.09
CA VAL A 564 -5.21 -11.09 -2.63
C VAL A 564 -5.35 -12.60 -2.76
N GLU A 565 -4.43 -13.20 -3.52
CA GLU A 565 -4.37 -14.61 -3.81
C GLU A 565 -3.14 -15.25 -3.17
N ILE A 566 -3.35 -16.30 -2.37
CA ILE A 566 -2.28 -17.15 -1.85
C ILE A 566 -2.28 -18.43 -2.68
N VAL A 567 -1.43 -18.44 -3.72
CA VAL A 567 -1.38 -19.44 -4.78
C VAL A 567 -0.59 -20.67 -4.33
N ARG A 568 -1.22 -21.47 -3.47
CA ARG A 568 -0.63 -22.69 -2.87
C ARG A 568 -0.42 -23.83 -3.86
N ARG A 569 -0.96 -23.73 -5.07
CA ARG A 569 -0.86 -24.72 -6.16
C ARG A 569 -1.26 -24.10 -7.50
N ALA A 570 -0.82 -24.69 -8.60
CA ALA A 570 -1.26 -24.31 -9.95
C ALA A 570 -2.79 -24.22 -10.05
N SER A 571 -3.31 -23.06 -10.46
CA SER A 571 -4.74 -22.71 -10.34
C SER A 571 -5.21 -21.71 -11.40
N ASN A 572 -6.52 -21.62 -11.61
CA ASN A 572 -7.18 -20.60 -12.44
C ASN A 572 -8.05 -19.69 -11.55
N TYR A 573 -7.87 -18.38 -11.61
CA TYR A 573 -8.61 -17.38 -10.80
C TYR A 573 -9.73 -16.66 -11.56
N GLY A 574 -10.03 -17.11 -12.78
CA GLY A 574 -11.31 -16.87 -13.46
C GLY A 574 -11.49 -15.56 -14.23
N TRP A 575 -10.58 -14.57 -14.09
CA TRP A 575 -10.66 -13.32 -14.87
C TRP A 575 -10.61 -13.63 -16.39
N PRO A 576 -11.44 -12.99 -17.23
CA PRO A 576 -12.30 -11.83 -16.95
C PRO A 576 -13.78 -12.14 -16.69
N LEU A 577 -14.18 -13.40 -16.71
CA LEU A 577 -15.60 -13.78 -16.65
C LEU A 577 -16.09 -14.02 -15.22
N CYS A 578 -15.17 -14.26 -14.28
CA CYS A 578 -15.45 -14.61 -12.91
C CYS A 578 -14.40 -13.99 -11.99
N TYR A 579 -14.80 -13.47 -10.83
CA TYR A 579 -13.84 -13.13 -9.76
C TYR A 579 -13.56 -14.29 -8.82
N SER A 580 -14.57 -15.12 -8.64
CA SER A 580 -14.54 -16.34 -7.87
C SER A 580 -15.62 -17.27 -8.45
N PRO A 581 -15.69 -18.54 -8.02
CA PRO A 581 -16.74 -19.46 -8.42
C PRO A 581 -18.16 -18.92 -8.16
N ASP A 582 -18.31 -18.08 -7.14
CA ASP A 582 -19.59 -17.55 -6.67
C ASP A 582 -19.84 -16.09 -7.13
N LEU A 583 -18.96 -15.51 -7.95
CA LEU A 583 -19.04 -14.12 -8.43
C LEU A 583 -18.89 -14.04 -9.97
N PRO A 584 -19.92 -14.48 -10.73
CA PRO A 584 -19.90 -14.46 -12.19
C PRO A 584 -20.29 -13.10 -12.81
N TYR A 585 -19.70 -12.75 -13.94
CA TYR A 585 -20.31 -11.76 -14.84
C TYR A 585 -21.51 -12.35 -15.60
N TYR A 586 -22.38 -11.48 -16.09
CA TYR A 586 -23.45 -11.84 -17.01
C TYR A 586 -23.04 -11.68 -18.47
N ARG A 587 -23.60 -12.55 -19.33
CA ARG A 587 -23.43 -12.42 -20.77
C ARG A 587 -24.08 -11.13 -21.25
N TRP A 588 -23.32 -10.33 -21.99
CA TRP A 588 -23.65 -8.93 -22.25
C TRP A 588 -23.59 -8.59 -23.73
N ASN A 589 -24.53 -7.75 -24.17
CA ASN A 589 -24.48 -7.11 -25.47
C ASN A 589 -23.89 -5.71 -25.33
N PHE A 590 -22.65 -5.55 -25.77
CA PHE A 590 -21.90 -4.28 -25.67
C PHE A 590 -22.37 -3.21 -26.67
N ASN A 591 -23.10 -3.58 -27.72
CA ASN A 591 -23.67 -2.61 -28.66
C ASN A 591 -24.94 -1.94 -28.11
N THR A 592 -25.69 -2.62 -27.25
CA THR A 592 -26.95 -2.12 -26.68
C THR A 592 -26.86 -1.83 -25.20
N SER A 593 -25.75 -2.18 -24.54
CA SER A 593 -25.56 -2.09 -23.09
C SER A 593 -26.69 -2.77 -22.31
N THR A 594 -27.03 -3.99 -22.72
CA THR A 594 -28.07 -4.82 -22.07
C THR A 594 -27.60 -6.28 -21.93
N PRO A 595 -28.25 -7.09 -21.06
CA PRO A 595 -28.04 -8.53 -21.06
C PRO A 595 -28.21 -9.12 -22.46
N LEU A 596 -27.32 -10.06 -22.83
CA LEU A 596 -27.36 -10.73 -24.13
C LEU A 596 -28.58 -11.67 -24.24
N ASP A 597 -29.05 -12.19 -23.11
CA ASP A 597 -30.08 -13.20 -23.02
C ASP A 597 -31.35 -12.70 -22.33
N SER A 598 -32.48 -13.33 -22.68
CA SER A 598 -33.77 -13.15 -22.01
C SER A 598 -34.36 -14.52 -21.63
N PRO A 599 -34.36 -14.90 -20.34
CA PRO A 599 -33.85 -14.16 -19.19
C PRO A 599 -32.31 -14.04 -19.20
N ALA A 600 -31.77 -13.04 -18.49
CA ALA A 600 -30.33 -12.81 -18.37
C ALA A 600 -29.60 -14.04 -17.83
N GLN A 601 -28.45 -14.39 -18.42
CA GLN A 601 -27.65 -15.55 -18.02
C GLN A 601 -26.25 -15.15 -17.54
N ALA A 602 -25.83 -15.73 -16.41
CA ALA A 602 -24.48 -15.61 -15.89
C ALA A 602 -23.53 -16.59 -16.60
N TYR A 603 -22.23 -16.29 -16.63
CA TYR A 603 -21.21 -17.27 -17.01
C TYR A 603 -21.13 -18.39 -15.95
N GLU A 604 -20.81 -19.62 -16.39
CA GLU A 604 -20.69 -20.79 -15.53
C GLU A 604 -19.34 -20.79 -14.79
N CYS A 605 -19.28 -20.20 -13.59
CA CYS A 605 -18.05 -20.05 -12.81
C CYS A 605 -17.81 -21.15 -11.76
N ASN A 606 -18.85 -21.89 -11.35
CA ASN A 606 -18.80 -22.83 -10.23
C ASN A 606 -18.78 -24.31 -10.64
N ASN A 607 -18.47 -24.61 -11.89
CA ASN A 607 -18.37 -25.99 -12.34
C ASN A 607 -17.08 -26.63 -11.78
N PRO A 608 -17.17 -27.77 -11.07
CA PRO A 608 -16.02 -28.38 -10.41
C PRO A 608 -15.02 -29.04 -11.38
N ASP A 609 -15.44 -29.30 -12.63
CA ASP A 609 -14.64 -30.02 -13.62
C ASP A 609 -13.98 -29.07 -14.64
N ARG A 610 -14.45 -27.83 -14.76
CA ARG A 610 -13.96 -26.85 -15.74
C ARG A 610 -14.34 -25.40 -15.39
N GLY A 611 -13.63 -24.43 -15.93
CA GLY A 611 -14.03 -23.02 -15.96
C GLY A 611 -15.06 -22.72 -17.07
N PRO A 612 -15.48 -21.44 -17.21
CA PRO A 612 -16.41 -21.04 -18.26
C PRO A 612 -15.81 -21.23 -19.67
N ALA A 613 -16.67 -21.19 -20.69
CA ALA A 613 -16.23 -21.26 -22.08
C ALA A 613 -15.55 -19.94 -22.50
N ASN A 614 -14.35 -20.03 -23.07
CA ASN A 614 -13.71 -18.92 -23.76
C ASN A 614 -14.17 -18.88 -25.22
N THR A 615 -15.21 -18.08 -25.48
CA THR A 615 -15.82 -17.90 -26.80
C THR A 615 -15.26 -16.69 -27.57
N SER A 616 -14.14 -16.12 -27.13
CA SER A 616 -13.50 -15.03 -27.86
C SER A 616 -13.08 -15.47 -29.26
N ARG A 617 -13.29 -14.62 -30.27
CA ARG A 617 -12.75 -14.79 -31.62
C ARG A 617 -11.21 -14.88 -31.64
N TRP A 618 -10.56 -14.35 -30.61
CA TRP A 618 -9.11 -14.30 -30.47
C TRP A 618 -8.54 -15.49 -29.67
N ASN A 619 -9.41 -16.39 -29.16
CA ASN A 619 -8.95 -17.54 -28.40
C ASN A 619 -8.21 -18.55 -29.29
N THR A 620 -6.93 -18.75 -29.03
CA THR A 620 -6.09 -19.74 -29.70
C THR A 620 -5.95 -21.03 -28.90
N GLY A 621 -6.29 -21.02 -27.61
CA GLY A 621 -6.16 -22.12 -26.68
C GLY A 621 -7.37 -23.06 -26.63
N LEU A 622 -7.59 -23.62 -25.44
CA LEU A 622 -8.71 -24.49 -25.11
C LEU A 622 -10.01 -23.70 -25.04
N THR A 623 -11.13 -24.36 -25.36
CA THR A 623 -12.46 -23.75 -25.15
C THR A 623 -12.81 -23.64 -23.68
N TYR A 624 -12.41 -24.61 -22.86
CA TYR A 624 -12.67 -24.63 -21.42
C TYR A 624 -11.36 -24.64 -20.66
N ALA A 625 -11.18 -23.67 -19.76
CA ALA A 625 -10.06 -23.62 -18.83
C ALA A 625 -10.27 -24.58 -17.65
N PRO A 626 -9.25 -24.81 -16.81
CA PRO A 626 -9.42 -25.51 -15.53
C PRO A 626 -10.44 -24.84 -14.59
N PRO A 627 -10.98 -25.57 -13.60
CA PRO A 627 -11.88 -25.02 -12.58
C PRO A 627 -11.32 -23.79 -11.88
N ILE A 628 -12.22 -22.89 -11.45
CA ILE A 628 -11.86 -21.62 -10.81
C ILE A 628 -11.57 -21.83 -9.32
N ALA A 629 -10.46 -21.25 -8.84
CA ALA A 629 -10.08 -21.14 -7.44
C ALA A 629 -10.67 -19.87 -6.80
N LYS A 630 -10.77 -19.85 -5.48
CA LYS A 630 -11.22 -18.68 -4.72
C LYS A 630 -10.02 -17.80 -4.35
N PRO A 631 -10.11 -16.46 -4.45
CA PRO A 631 -9.14 -15.58 -3.80
C PRO A 631 -9.31 -15.67 -2.28
N ASP A 632 -8.24 -15.36 -1.53
CA ASP A 632 -8.23 -15.41 -0.07
C ASP A 632 -8.85 -14.14 0.53
N ILE A 633 -8.63 -12.98 -0.12
CA ILE A 633 -9.27 -11.69 0.21
C ILE A 633 -9.85 -11.08 -1.05
N TRP A 634 -11.03 -10.46 -0.95
CA TRP A 634 -11.56 -9.60 -1.99
C TRP A 634 -12.35 -8.42 -1.40
N TYR A 635 -12.21 -7.24 -1.99
CA TYR A 635 -12.86 -6.02 -1.52
C TYR A 635 -13.11 -5.01 -2.67
N SER A 636 -13.96 -4.02 -2.44
CA SER A 636 -14.30 -2.98 -3.41
C SER A 636 -14.24 -1.56 -2.81
N PHE A 637 -14.68 -0.58 -3.58
CA PHE A 637 -14.60 0.84 -3.28
C PHE A 637 -15.45 1.25 -2.06
N GLN A 638 -16.61 0.61 -1.88
CA GLN A 638 -17.67 1.05 -0.95
C GLN A 638 -18.05 0.02 0.13
N ASP A 639 -17.28 -1.05 0.29
CA ASP A 639 -17.63 -2.21 1.14
C ASP A 639 -17.87 -1.89 2.61
N ASN A 640 -17.25 -0.81 3.12
CA ASN A 640 -17.33 -0.38 4.52
C ASN A 640 -17.93 1.04 4.66
N ASN A 641 -18.86 1.43 3.79
CA ASN A 641 -19.53 2.73 3.90
C ASN A 641 -20.56 2.71 5.05
N ALA A 642 -20.36 3.57 6.07
CA ALA A 642 -21.26 3.65 7.22
C ALA A 642 -22.67 4.17 6.90
N ALA A 643 -22.82 5.01 5.87
CA ALA A 643 -24.10 5.61 5.48
C ALA A 643 -24.91 4.71 4.52
N ASN A 644 -24.22 3.88 3.73
CA ASN A 644 -24.84 2.94 2.79
C ASN A 644 -23.93 1.71 2.60
N PRO A 645 -23.91 0.76 3.55
CA PRO A 645 -22.97 -0.35 3.51
C PRO A 645 -23.35 -1.31 2.38
N LEU A 646 -22.50 -1.40 1.35
CA LEU A 646 -22.67 -2.36 0.28
C LEU A 646 -22.24 -3.78 0.70
N GLY A 647 -21.39 -3.88 1.74
CA GLY A 647 -20.74 -5.11 2.14
C GLY A 647 -19.68 -5.54 1.14
N THR A 648 -18.96 -6.62 1.44
CA THR A 648 -17.99 -7.24 0.54
C THR A 648 -18.71 -7.81 -0.70
N PRO A 649 -18.21 -7.63 -1.94
CA PRO A 649 -18.92 -8.04 -3.16
C PRO A 649 -19.42 -9.48 -3.09
N CYS A 650 -20.72 -9.67 -3.36
CA CYS A 650 -21.39 -10.96 -3.36
C CYS A 650 -22.45 -11.05 -4.46
N ALA A 651 -22.79 -12.27 -4.89
CA ALA A 651 -23.79 -12.50 -5.94
C ALA A 651 -25.16 -11.86 -5.66
N ALA A 652 -25.58 -11.80 -4.39
CA ALA A 652 -26.90 -11.30 -4.02
C ALA A 652 -27.12 -9.84 -4.44
N TYR A 653 -26.05 -9.07 -4.63
CA TYR A 653 -26.11 -7.66 -5.00
C TYR A 653 -26.66 -7.45 -6.42
N TYR A 654 -26.24 -8.27 -7.39
CA TYR A 654 -26.51 -8.00 -8.81
C TYR A 654 -27.21 -9.14 -9.55
N THR A 655 -27.38 -10.30 -8.93
CA THR A 655 -27.99 -11.46 -9.61
C THR A 655 -29.53 -11.48 -9.54
N LYS A 656 -30.16 -10.50 -8.90
CA LYS A 656 -31.62 -10.40 -8.75
C LYS A 656 -32.09 -8.94 -8.65
N SER A 657 -33.38 -8.73 -8.89
CA SER A 657 -34.05 -7.42 -8.74
C SER A 657 -35.25 -7.54 -7.80
N PRO A 658 -35.33 -6.76 -6.70
CA PRO A 658 -34.33 -5.81 -6.23
C PRO A 658 -33.05 -6.49 -5.69
N PRO A 659 -31.90 -5.78 -5.65
CA PRO A 659 -30.66 -6.23 -5.02
C PRO A 659 -30.86 -6.76 -3.59
N GLY A 660 -30.11 -7.79 -3.21
CA GLY A 660 -29.98 -8.25 -1.83
C GLY A 660 -28.84 -7.56 -1.07
N THR A 661 -28.67 -7.91 0.20
CA THR A 661 -27.55 -7.44 1.05
C THR A 661 -26.37 -8.40 0.97
N CYS A 662 -25.15 -7.87 1.04
CA CYS A 662 -23.93 -8.66 1.15
C CYS A 662 -23.33 -8.59 2.56
N PRO A 663 -22.66 -9.66 3.02
CA PRO A 663 -21.93 -9.63 4.28
C PRO A 663 -20.71 -8.73 4.18
N GLN A 664 -20.29 -8.17 5.31
CA GLN A 664 -19.02 -7.48 5.42
C GLN A 664 -17.96 -8.45 5.97
N LEU A 665 -17.00 -8.83 5.13
CA LEU A 665 -16.00 -9.85 5.48
C LEU A 665 -14.69 -9.23 5.98
N PHE A 666 -14.29 -8.09 5.43
CA PHE A 666 -12.98 -7.45 5.68
C PHE A 666 -13.13 -5.95 6.01
N PRO A 667 -13.82 -5.59 7.11
CA PRO A 667 -14.04 -4.19 7.47
C PRO A 667 -12.73 -3.40 7.64
N GLU A 668 -11.61 -4.05 7.99
CA GLU A 668 -10.31 -3.43 8.22
C GLU A 668 -9.67 -2.78 6.98
N LEU A 669 -10.15 -3.15 5.79
CA LEU A 669 -9.65 -2.62 4.52
C LEU A 669 -10.25 -1.25 4.17
N GLY A 670 -11.37 -0.87 4.79
CA GLY A 670 -12.00 0.44 4.63
C GLY A 670 -12.66 0.66 3.26
N THR A 671 -12.81 1.92 2.88
CA THR A 671 -13.35 2.40 1.59
C THR A 671 -12.33 3.32 0.90
N GLY A 672 -12.47 3.55 -0.40
CA GLY A 672 -11.54 4.38 -1.20
C GLY A 672 -11.23 3.72 -2.54
N GLY A 673 -10.18 4.18 -3.22
CA GLY A 673 -9.66 3.51 -4.43
C GLY A 673 -9.38 2.02 -4.21
N VAL A 674 -9.14 1.26 -5.26
CA VAL A 674 -8.84 -0.17 -5.17
C VAL A 674 -7.61 -0.48 -6.00
N GLY A 675 -6.47 -0.61 -5.33
CA GLY A 675 -5.17 -0.93 -5.93
C GLY A 675 -4.30 -1.75 -4.98
N PRO A 676 -4.66 -3.01 -4.67
CA PRO A 676 -3.76 -3.92 -3.95
C PRO A 676 -2.42 -4.03 -4.71
N HIS A 677 -1.30 -3.74 -4.06
CA HIS A 677 0.04 -3.65 -4.67
C HIS A 677 1.09 -4.28 -3.74
N GLY A 678 1.18 -5.60 -3.78
CA GLY A 678 2.18 -6.37 -3.02
C GLY A 678 1.65 -6.99 -1.74
N ALA A 679 2.09 -8.23 -1.53
CA ALA A 679 1.90 -8.98 -0.31
C ALA A 679 3.14 -9.84 -0.05
N ALA A 680 3.67 -9.84 1.18
CA ALA A 680 4.86 -10.61 1.55
C ALA A 680 4.68 -11.31 2.90
N LYS A 681 4.88 -12.63 2.94
CA LYS A 681 4.83 -13.42 4.19
C LYS A 681 6.15 -13.30 4.95
N TYR A 682 6.05 -13.12 6.26
CA TYR A 682 7.20 -13.17 7.16
C TYR A 682 7.38 -14.56 7.76
N ASP A 683 8.57 -15.11 7.63
CA ASP A 683 9.00 -16.33 8.31
C ASP A 683 10.06 -15.98 9.35
N TYR A 684 9.74 -16.19 10.63
CA TYR A 684 10.64 -15.82 11.71
C TYR A 684 11.76 -16.86 11.85
N ASP A 685 13.00 -16.45 11.59
CA ASP A 685 14.17 -17.26 11.89
C ASP A 685 14.77 -16.90 13.28
N PRO A 686 14.65 -17.78 14.29
CA PRO A 686 15.31 -17.59 15.58
C PRO A 686 16.84 -17.64 15.50
N ALA A 687 17.42 -18.25 14.46
CA ALA A 687 18.87 -18.34 14.27
C ALA A 687 19.47 -17.08 13.65
N ASN A 688 18.66 -16.23 13.01
CA ASN A 688 19.09 -14.98 12.44
C ASN A 688 19.67 -14.08 13.55
N PRO A 689 20.96 -13.69 13.49
CA PRO A 689 21.60 -12.94 14.57
C PRO A 689 21.23 -11.45 14.58
N ASN A 690 20.50 -10.95 13.58
CA ASN A 690 20.14 -9.54 13.52
C ASN A 690 19.25 -9.18 14.73
N PRO A 691 19.69 -8.25 15.61
CA PRO A 691 18.89 -7.82 16.75
C PRO A 691 17.68 -6.98 16.35
N THR A 692 17.62 -6.48 15.11
CA THR A 692 16.53 -5.62 14.64
C THR A 692 15.47 -6.33 13.81
N LYS A 693 15.60 -7.65 13.61
CA LYS A 693 14.61 -8.44 12.88
C LYS A 693 13.23 -8.34 13.54
N PHE A 694 12.18 -8.47 12.74
CA PHE A 694 10.82 -8.45 13.27
C PHE A 694 10.61 -9.59 14.30
N PRO A 695 9.79 -9.37 15.32
CA PRO A 695 9.63 -10.32 16.41
C PRO A 695 8.80 -11.53 15.98
N ALA A 696 9.00 -12.66 16.68
CA ALA A 696 8.31 -13.94 16.47
C ALA A 696 6.78 -13.86 16.49
N TYR A 697 6.21 -12.77 17.04
CA TYR A 697 4.78 -12.51 16.91
C TYR A 697 4.33 -12.58 15.45
N TYR A 698 5.06 -11.97 14.51
CA TYR A 698 4.69 -11.90 13.10
C TYR A 698 4.99 -13.17 12.29
N ASP A 699 5.46 -14.25 12.92
CA ASP A 699 5.73 -15.50 12.21
C ASP A 699 4.46 -15.99 11.48
N GLY A 700 4.57 -16.19 10.16
CA GLY A 700 3.46 -16.54 9.28
C GLY A 700 2.50 -15.40 8.91
N SER A 701 2.72 -14.18 9.41
CA SER A 701 1.92 -13.00 9.03
C SER A 701 2.26 -12.53 7.62
N ILE A 702 1.25 -12.07 6.89
CA ILE A 702 1.39 -11.51 5.54
C ILE A 702 1.26 -10.00 5.63
N PHE A 703 2.24 -9.26 5.12
CA PHE A 703 2.19 -7.81 5.02
C PHE A 703 1.63 -7.45 3.67
N PHE A 704 0.51 -6.72 3.65
CA PHE A 704 -0.24 -6.34 2.45
C PHE A 704 -0.21 -4.83 2.27
N GLY A 705 0.17 -4.34 1.08
CA GLY A 705 0.16 -2.94 0.71
C GLY A 705 -0.97 -2.56 -0.24
N GLU A 706 -1.56 -1.39 0.01
CA GLU A 706 -2.66 -0.84 -0.79
C GLU A 706 -2.24 0.51 -1.37
N PHE A 707 -2.05 0.54 -2.70
CA PHE A 707 -1.51 1.68 -3.44
C PHE A 707 -2.39 2.91 -3.30
N THR A 708 -3.71 2.77 -3.46
CA THR A 708 -4.63 3.91 -3.57
C THR A 708 -5.10 4.45 -2.22
N ARG A 709 -4.84 3.74 -1.12
CA ARG A 709 -5.29 4.06 0.24
C ARG A 709 -4.12 4.31 1.20
N ASP A 710 -2.88 4.26 0.72
CA ASP A 710 -1.63 4.57 1.42
C ASP A 710 -1.51 3.90 2.78
N TYR A 711 -1.64 2.58 2.77
CA TYR A 711 -1.49 1.80 3.98
C TYR A 711 -0.81 0.45 3.79
N LEU A 712 -0.34 -0.06 4.92
CA LEU A 712 -0.01 -1.46 5.11
C LEU A 712 -1.01 -2.14 6.07
N ARG A 713 -1.22 -3.44 5.88
CA ARG A 713 -2.00 -4.31 6.77
C ARG A 713 -1.25 -5.58 7.09
N GLU A 714 -1.43 -6.06 8.31
CA GLU A 714 -1.05 -7.42 8.72
C GLU A 714 -2.25 -8.33 8.48
N VAL A 715 -2.10 -9.33 7.63
CA VAL A 715 -3.07 -10.41 7.42
C VAL A 715 -2.56 -11.66 8.14
N ARG A 716 -3.35 -12.18 9.07
CA ARG A 716 -3.11 -13.49 9.71
C ARG A 716 -4.05 -14.53 9.14
N LEU A 717 -3.51 -15.71 8.90
CA LEU A 717 -4.30 -16.89 8.58
C LEU A 717 -4.53 -17.74 9.83
N ASP A 718 -5.64 -18.46 9.84
CA ASP A 718 -5.95 -19.48 10.84
C ASP A 718 -5.25 -20.80 10.51
N SER A 719 -5.36 -21.77 11.40
CA SER A 719 -4.83 -23.13 11.19
C SER A 719 -5.39 -23.88 9.97
N ASN A 720 -6.47 -23.39 9.34
CA ASN A 720 -7.05 -23.93 8.09
C ASN A 720 -6.63 -23.13 6.86
N GLY A 721 -5.80 -22.09 7.01
CA GLY A 721 -5.38 -21.20 5.93
C GLY A 721 -6.42 -20.15 5.54
N GLN A 722 -7.43 -19.90 6.36
CA GLN A 722 -8.45 -18.86 6.15
C GLN A 722 -8.04 -17.56 6.82
N VAL A 723 -8.51 -16.41 6.32
CA VAL A 723 -8.23 -15.10 6.95
C VAL A 723 -8.80 -15.07 8.37
N PHE A 724 -7.90 -15.04 9.36
CA PHE A 724 -8.21 -15.03 10.78
C PHE A 724 -8.51 -13.61 11.27
N LYS A 725 -7.56 -12.70 10.99
CA LYS A 725 -7.61 -11.30 11.41
C LYS A 725 -6.78 -10.44 10.46
N ILE A 726 -7.29 -9.25 10.17
CA ILE A 726 -6.53 -8.17 9.55
C ILE A 726 -6.28 -7.11 10.62
N ASN A 727 -5.04 -6.64 10.75
CA ASN A 727 -4.69 -5.56 11.67
C ASN A 727 -4.07 -4.40 10.89
N ASN A 728 -4.20 -3.19 11.44
CA ASN A 728 -3.32 -2.10 11.03
C ASN A 728 -1.87 -2.47 11.31
N LEU A 729 -1.00 -2.17 10.36
CA LEU A 729 0.43 -2.43 10.44
C LEU A 729 1.17 -1.10 10.32
N LEU A 730 2.06 -0.82 11.28
CA LEU A 730 2.90 0.38 11.34
C LEU A 730 2.15 1.74 11.39
N ASN A 731 0.83 1.78 11.10
CA ASN A 731 0.02 2.99 10.97
C ASN A 731 0.64 4.03 10.03
N CYS A 732 1.20 3.60 8.90
CA CYS A 732 1.86 4.48 7.94
C CYS A 732 0.84 5.29 7.06
N GLY A 733 1.36 6.17 6.20
CA GLY A 733 0.56 7.00 5.28
C GLY A 733 1.39 7.77 4.26
N GLN A 734 0.74 8.71 3.55
CA GLN A 734 1.40 9.64 2.62
C GLN A 734 2.55 10.42 3.27
N ALA A 735 2.36 10.87 4.51
CA ALA A 735 3.40 11.54 5.27
C ALA A 735 3.32 11.23 6.78
N PRO A 736 4.46 11.25 7.49
CA PRO A 736 4.47 11.20 8.94
C PRO A 736 3.87 12.48 9.52
N THR A 737 2.67 12.40 10.12
CA THR A 737 1.90 13.59 10.56
C THR A 737 1.75 13.70 12.08
N THR A 738 1.87 12.58 12.81
CA THR A 738 1.49 12.50 14.22
C THR A 738 2.23 11.36 14.92
N PRO A 739 2.22 11.29 16.27
CA PRO A 739 2.68 10.10 16.98
C PRO A 739 1.94 8.81 16.60
N THR A 740 0.70 8.94 16.08
CA THR A 740 -0.14 7.80 15.68
C THR A 740 0.07 7.35 14.24
N ARG A 741 0.64 8.19 13.38
CA ARG A 741 1.10 7.86 12.02
C ARG A 741 2.56 8.29 11.80
N PRO A 742 3.53 7.52 12.34
CA PRO A 742 4.93 7.94 12.36
C PRO A 742 5.74 7.56 11.12
N PHE A 743 5.17 6.79 10.18
CA PHE A 743 5.90 6.19 9.07
C PHE A 743 5.26 6.52 7.72
N ILE A 744 6.06 6.47 6.64
CA ILE A 744 5.60 6.65 5.26
C ILE A 744 5.27 5.30 4.64
N CYS A 745 4.23 5.25 3.82
CA CYS A 745 3.92 4.16 2.89
C CYS A 745 3.03 4.70 1.77
N ASP A 746 3.46 5.82 1.21
CA ASP A 746 2.74 6.55 0.18
C ASP A 746 2.76 5.77 -1.14
N ASN A 747 1.60 5.34 -1.63
CA ASN A 747 1.47 4.47 -2.78
C ASN A 747 2.50 3.30 -2.79
N PRO A 748 2.35 2.29 -1.90
CA PRO A 748 3.24 1.12 -1.86
C PRO A 748 3.42 0.51 -3.26
N MET A 749 4.66 0.54 -3.76
CA MET A 749 4.97 0.15 -5.13
C MET A 749 5.53 -1.27 -5.17
N ASP A 750 6.45 -1.61 -4.27
CA ASP A 750 7.08 -2.93 -4.18
C ASP A 750 7.51 -3.23 -2.73
N MET A 751 7.61 -4.50 -2.34
CA MET A 751 7.96 -4.87 -0.96
C MET A 751 8.52 -6.29 -0.84
N MET A 752 9.44 -6.49 0.11
CA MET A 752 9.96 -7.81 0.45
C MET A 752 10.54 -7.89 1.86
N TRP A 753 10.79 -9.11 2.32
CA TRP A 753 11.60 -9.38 3.51
C TRP A 753 13.05 -9.61 3.10
N GLY A 754 13.99 -8.94 3.77
CA GLY A 754 15.41 -9.26 3.61
C GLY A 754 15.81 -10.45 4.49
N ASP A 755 16.88 -11.14 4.11
CA ASP A 755 17.51 -12.20 4.92
C ASP A 755 17.95 -11.74 6.32
N ASP A 756 18.07 -10.42 6.52
CA ASP A 756 18.32 -9.83 7.83
C ASP A 756 17.08 -9.75 8.72
N GLY A 757 15.91 -10.16 8.22
CA GLY A 757 14.63 -10.15 8.92
C GLY A 757 14.01 -8.76 9.10
N ASN A 758 14.50 -7.76 8.35
CA ASN A 758 13.88 -6.44 8.23
C ASN A 758 12.93 -6.40 7.01
N PHE A 759 11.96 -5.49 7.05
CA PHE A 759 10.99 -5.31 5.97
C PHE A 759 11.39 -4.13 5.08
N TYR A 760 11.40 -4.33 3.77
CA TYR A 760 11.77 -3.31 2.78
C TYR A 760 10.53 -2.91 1.97
N LEU A 761 10.40 -1.61 1.71
CA LEU A 761 9.28 -1.05 0.98
C LEU A 761 9.79 0.02 0.00
N LEU A 762 9.31 -0.05 -1.24
CA LEU A 762 9.45 0.99 -2.24
C LEU A 762 8.10 1.74 -2.36
N THR A 763 8.13 3.06 -2.28
CA THR A 763 6.97 3.95 -2.41
C THR A 763 7.04 4.72 -3.73
N TYR A 764 5.90 4.90 -4.40
CA TYR A 764 5.82 5.65 -5.66
C TYR A 764 5.67 7.15 -5.45
N GLY A 765 4.96 7.58 -4.41
CA GLY A 765 4.67 8.99 -4.12
C GLY A 765 3.57 9.61 -5.00
N ASP A 766 3.11 10.81 -4.64
CA ASP A 766 2.03 11.52 -5.31
C ASP A 766 2.48 12.14 -6.65
N GLY A 767 1.94 11.63 -7.76
CA GLY A 767 2.19 12.15 -9.11
C GLY A 767 2.02 11.08 -10.19
N PHE A 768 2.05 11.48 -11.47
CA PHE A 768 1.80 10.56 -12.58
C PHE A 768 3.01 10.47 -13.53
N PHE A 769 3.53 9.26 -13.73
CA PHE A 769 4.59 8.96 -14.70
C PHE A 769 5.83 9.86 -14.58
N ALA A 770 6.15 10.26 -13.35
CA ALA A 770 7.18 11.22 -12.99
C ALA A 770 8.10 10.67 -11.90
N ALA A 771 9.24 11.33 -11.70
CA ALA A 771 10.04 11.11 -10.50
C ALA A 771 9.39 11.92 -9.37
N ASN A 772 8.57 11.28 -8.56
CA ASN A 772 7.77 11.98 -7.54
C ASN A 772 8.66 12.39 -6.36
N PRO A 773 8.55 13.63 -5.83
CA PRO A 773 9.42 14.14 -4.76
C PRO A 773 9.36 13.39 -3.43
N ASP A 774 8.29 12.64 -3.20
CA ASP A 774 7.93 11.85 -2.02
C ASP A 774 8.09 10.33 -2.23
N ALA A 775 8.56 9.90 -3.41
CA ALA A 775 9.00 8.53 -3.63
C ALA A 775 10.14 8.15 -2.66
N GLY A 776 10.30 6.86 -2.38
CA GLY A 776 11.31 6.42 -1.42
C GLY A 776 11.49 4.92 -1.37
N LEU A 777 12.74 4.50 -1.15
CA LEU A 777 13.07 3.13 -0.78
C LEU A 777 13.42 3.14 0.71
N VAL A 778 12.61 2.45 1.52
CA VAL A 778 12.72 2.46 2.98
C VAL A 778 12.86 1.07 3.55
N LYS A 779 13.48 0.99 4.73
CA LYS A 779 13.61 -0.23 5.53
C LYS A 779 12.99 -0.01 6.90
N PHE A 780 12.17 -0.96 7.33
CA PHE A 780 11.60 -1.03 8.65
C PHE A 780 12.35 -2.04 9.52
N SER A 781 12.59 -1.67 10.77
CA SER A 781 13.36 -2.46 11.73
C SER A 781 12.71 -2.43 13.11
N TYR A 782 12.75 -3.54 13.83
CA TYR A 782 12.24 -3.66 15.20
C TYR A 782 13.37 -3.36 16.20
N VAL A 783 13.37 -2.17 16.79
CA VAL A 783 14.49 -1.66 17.63
C VAL A 783 14.19 -1.62 19.13
N LYS A 784 12.96 -1.97 19.52
CA LYS A 784 12.49 -2.04 20.92
C LYS A 784 12.90 -0.83 21.78
N GLY A 785 12.34 0.33 21.46
CA GLY A 785 12.19 1.47 22.37
C GLY A 785 13.39 2.42 22.50
N THR A 786 14.52 2.13 21.86
CA THR A 786 15.52 3.17 21.60
C THR A 786 15.63 3.27 20.09
N ARG A 787 15.15 4.35 19.50
CA ARG A 787 15.20 4.56 18.05
C ARG A 787 16.42 5.39 17.71
N ALA A 788 16.96 5.23 16.51
CA ALA A 788 17.92 6.19 15.99
C ALA A 788 17.21 7.50 15.64
N PRO A 789 17.93 8.64 15.56
CA PRO A 789 17.36 9.85 15.00
C PRO A 789 16.96 9.63 13.54
N SER A 790 16.14 10.52 13.01
CA SER A 790 15.86 10.61 11.57
C SER A 790 16.72 11.70 10.93
N ALA A 791 17.33 11.39 9.79
CA ALA A 791 18.11 12.33 9.00
C ALA A 791 17.31 12.76 7.76
N VAL A 792 17.12 14.06 7.60
CA VAL A 792 16.50 14.68 6.43
C VAL A 792 17.49 15.68 5.86
N LEU A 793 17.79 15.55 4.56
CA LEU A 793 18.79 16.34 3.86
C LEU A 793 18.11 17.12 2.73
N GLY A 794 18.24 18.45 2.75
CA GLY A 794 17.98 19.32 1.61
C GLY A 794 19.29 19.86 1.02
N ALA A 795 19.34 20.03 -0.30
CA ALA A 795 20.46 20.64 -1.00
C ALA A 795 19.95 21.52 -2.15
N THR A 796 20.47 22.73 -2.31
CA THR A 796 20.06 23.62 -3.40
C THR A 796 21.21 24.53 -3.87
N PRO A 797 21.56 24.54 -5.17
CA PRO A 797 21.12 23.60 -6.20
C PRO A 797 21.80 22.22 -6.05
N THR A 798 21.23 21.16 -6.62
CA THR A 798 21.83 19.81 -6.69
C THR A 798 22.71 19.60 -7.93
N ASP A 799 22.73 20.56 -8.83
CA ASP A 799 23.52 20.51 -10.06
C ASP A 799 23.90 21.93 -10.52
N GLY A 800 24.85 22.03 -11.44
CA GLY A 800 25.35 23.28 -11.99
C GLY A 800 26.80 23.19 -12.48
N VAL A 801 27.41 24.31 -12.86
CA VAL A 801 28.82 24.36 -13.31
C VAL A 801 29.79 24.72 -12.18
N ALA A 802 31.02 24.20 -12.22
CA ALA A 802 32.07 24.60 -11.28
C ALA A 802 32.51 26.07 -11.50
N PRO A 803 32.77 26.85 -10.43
CA PRO A 803 32.53 26.50 -9.04
C PRO A 803 31.03 26.55 -8.69
N LEU A 804 30.51 25.48 -8.09
CA LEU A 804 29.11 25.37 -7.67
C LEU A 804 29.01 25.50 -6.15
N THR A 805 28.40 26.58 -5.66
CA THR A 805 28.08 26.73 -4.23
C THR A 805 26.69 26.17 -3.96
N VAL A 806 26.62 25.16 -3.09
CA VAL A 806 25.39 24.49 -2.67
C VAL A 806 25.06 24.89 -1.24
N ALA A 807 23.81 25.28 -0.99
CA ALA A 807 23.25 25.44 0.34
C ALA A 807 22.61 24.13 0.80
N PHE A 808 22.98 23.67 1.99
CA PHE A 808 22.46 22.44 2.59
C PHE A 808 21.52 22.75 3.75
N SER A 809 20.54 21.88 3.98
CA SER A 809 19.58 21.98 5.08
C SER A 809 19.42 20.64 5.78
N SER A 810 19.33 20.67 7.12
CA SER A 810 18.95 19.53 7.95
C SER A 810 17.50 19.58 8.43
N GLU A 811 16.70 20.52 7.90
CA GLU A 811 15.30 20.71 8.28
C GLU A 811 14.49 19.41 8.15
N GLY A 812 13.69 19.10 9.18
CA GLY A 812 12.95 17.84 9.28
C GLY A 812 13.68 16.73 10.05
N SER A 813 15.01 16.82 10.19
CA SER A 813 15.78 15.89 11.03
C SER A 813 15.38 16.02 12.50
N LYS A 814 15.12 14.89 13.17
CA LYS A 814 14.67 14.87 14.56
C LYS A 814 14.94 13.53 15.22
N ASP A 815 15.06 13.53 16.54
CA ASP A 815 14.99 12.30 17.31
C ASP A 815 13.53 11.97 17.64
N PRO A 816 13.06 10.73 17.41
CA PRO A 816 11.71 10.33 17.76
C PRO A 816 11.53 10.08 19.28
N ASP A 817 12.61 9.96 20.05
CA ASP A 817 12.62 9.80 21.51
C ASP A 817 12.79 11.19 22.18
N PRO A 818 11.75 11.74 22.86
CA PRO A 818 11.73 13.15 23.28
C PRO A 818 12.80 13.58 24.30
N ALA A 819 13.51 12.62 24.90
CA ALA A 819 14.57 12.87 25.86
C ALA A 819 15.92 13.12 25.19
N ASP A 820 16.05 12.83 23.90
CA ASP A 820 17.31 12.87 23.18
C ASP A 820 17.49 14.16 22.34
N SER A 821 18.70 14.70 22.36
CA SER A 821 19.12 15.85 21.55
C SER A 821 19.98 15.40 20.37
N ILE A 822 19.89 16.07 19.22
CA ILE A 822 20.64 15.70 18.01
C ILE A 822 21.81 16.66 17.70
N ARG A 823 22.82 16.14 16.99
CA ARG A 823 23.94 16.89 16.39
C ARG A 823 24.18 16.44 14.95
N PHE A 824 24.77 17.32 14.14
CA PHE A 824 24.97 17.12 12.70
C PHE A 824 26.45 16.93 12.35
N ALA A 825 26.70 16.15 11.31
CA ALA A 825 27.99 16.01 10.65
C ALA A 825 27.76 15.86 9.14
N TRP A 826 28.34 16.78 8.36
CA TRP A 826 28.26 16.84 6.92
C TRP A 826 29.56 16.37 6.28
N ASP A 827 29.46 15.53 5.25
CA ASP A 827 30.54 15.11 4.36
C ASP A 827 30.07 15.47 2.94
N PHE A 828 30.68 16.46 2.30
CA PHE A 828 30.20 17.00 1.03
C PHE A 828 30.77 16.28 -0.19
N ASP A 829 31.97 15.70 -0.07
CA ASP A 829 32.64 15.04 -1.19
C ASP A 829 32.59 13.50 -1.12
N GLY A 830 32.02 12.95 -0.05
CA GLY A 830 31.83 11.52 0.17
C GLY A 830 33.13 10.80 0.55
N ASN A 831 34.15 11.53 1.04
CA ASN A 831 35.46 10.97 1.38
C ASN A 831 35.50 10.28 2.76
N GLY A 832 34.39 10.31 3.51
CA GLY A 832 34.26 9.74 4.84
C GLY A 832 34.72 10.65 5.99
N THR A 833 35.03 11.92 5.72
CA THR A 833 35.43 12.92 6.72
C THR A 833 34.37 14.00 6.90
N THR A 834 34.24 14.53 8.11
CA THR A 834 33.28 15.60 8.40
C THR A 834 33.86 16.96 8.00
N ASP A 835 33.22 17.60 7.02
CA ASP A 835 33.53 18.95 6.55
C ASP A 835 32.85 20.05 7.36
N SER A 836 31.63 19.81 7.86
CA SER A 836 30.87 20.77 8.66
C SER A 836 29.98 20.11 9.72
N ILE A 837 29.68 20.84 10.79
CA ILE A 837 28.75 20.45 11.85
C ILE A 837 27.59 21.45 12.03
N ASP A 838 27.57 22.50 11.20
CA ASP A 838 26.48 23.47 11.21
C ASP A 838 25.19 22.80 10.71
N PRO A 839 24.00 23.17 11.21
CA PRO A 839 22.75 22.57 10.76
C PRO A 839 22.46 22.82 9.28
N ASN A 840 22.76 24.03 8.78
CA ASN A 840 22.46 24.45 7.41
C ASN A 840 23.69 25.13 6.76
N PRO A 841 24.74 24.36 6.43
CA PRO A 841 26.00 24.89 5.90
C PRO A 841 25.90 25.23 4.41
N THR A 842 26.93 25.91 3.89
CA THR A 842 27.18 26.02 2.45
C THR A 842 28.52 25.39 2.10
N TYR A 843 28.63 24.78 0.92
CA TYR A 843 29.88 24.19 0.41
C TYR A 843 30.06 24.54 -1.06
N THR A 844 31.30 24.75 -1.51
CA THR A 844 31.61 25.11 -2.90
C THR A 844 32.46 24.04 -3.57
N TYR A 845 31.87 23.33 -4.54
CA TYR A 845 32.56 22.37 -5.38
C TYR A 845 33.30 23.10 -6.48
N THR A 846 34.63 22.99 -6.50
CA THR A 846 35.49 23.76 -7.43
C THR A 846 35.85 23.02 -8.72
N SER A 847 35.55 21.72 -8.80
CA SER A 847 35.84 20.86 -9.95
C SER A 847 34.56 20.19 -10.45
N ASN A 848 34.50 19.90 -11.76
CA ASN A 848 33.44 19.08 -12.32
C ASN A 848 33.57 17.65 -11.79
N GLY A 849 32.44 17.03 -11.48
CA GLY A 849 32.36 15.69 -10.91
C GLY A 849 30.97 15.39 -10.39
N VAL A 850 30.72 14.13 -10.09
CA VAL A 850 29.52 13.69 -9.36
C VAL A 850 29.95 13.41 -7.93
N TYR A 851 29.37 14.15 -6.98
CA TYR A 851 29.68 14.06 -5.56
C TYR A 851 28.48 13.49 -4.81
N THR A 852 28.72 12.81 -3.70
CA THR A 852 27.65 12.37 -2.78
C THR A 852 27.77 13.18 -1.50
N ALA A 853 26.85 14.13 -1.31
CA ALA A 853 26.78 14.88 -0.07
C ALA A 853 25.97 14.06 0.96
N ARG A 854 26.50 13.94 2.17
CA ARG A 854 25.92 13.13 3.24
C ARG A 854 25.73 13.97 4.50
N LEU A 855 24.54 13.89 5.07
CA LEU A 855 24.22 14.31 6.43
C LEU A 855 24.24 13.09 7.35
N THR A 856 24.94 13.17 8.46
CA THR A 856 24.83 12.22 9.58
C THR A 856 24.28 12.95 10.80
N VAL A 857 23.16 12.47 11.32
CA VAL A 857 22.53 12.94 12.55
C VAL A 857 22.89 11.96 13.65
N THR A 858 23.40 12.45 14.78
CA THR A 858 23.68 11.64 15.97
C THR A 858 22.87 12.16 17.15
N ASP A 859 22.23 11.27 17.90
CA ASP A 859 21.50 11.63 19.12
C ASP A 859 22.41 11.67 20.37
N SER A 860 21.85 11.98 21.53
CA SER A 860 22.57 11.96 22.82
C SER A 860 22.83 10.56 23.37
N SER A 861 22.13 9.53 22.85
CA SER A 861 22.37 8.12 23.17
C SER A 861 23.58 7.54 22.42
N GLY A 862 24.02 8.20 21.34
CA GLY A 862 25.10 7.81 20.46
C GLY A 862 24.65 7.08 19.19
N LYS A 863 23.33 6.95 18.94
CA LYS A 863 22.78 6.38 17.71
C LYS A 863 22.84 7.39 16.57
N THR A 864 22.95 6.88 15.35
CA THR A 864 23.11 7.70 14.16
C THR A 864 22.15 7.28 13.06
N ALA A 865 21.71 8.26 12.26
CA ALA A 865 21.12 8.04 10.95
C ALA A 865 21.80 8.94 9.92
N SER A 866 21.71 8.56 8.64
CA SER A 866 22.27 9.35 7.56
C SER A 866 21.30 9.53 6.41
N ALA A 867 21.37 10.68 5.74
CA ALA A 867 20.72 10.96 4.48
C ALA A 867 21.79 11.40 3.46
N ASN A 868 21.59 11.08 2.19
CA ASN A 868 22.52 11.43 1.12
C ASN A 868 21.78 12.01 -0.08
N THR A 869 22.47 12.83 -0.86
CA THR A 869 22.01 13.27 -2.17
C THR A 869 23.18 13.40 -3.12
N THR A 870 22.92 13.24 -4.42
CA THR A 870 23.92 13.39 -5.47
C THR A 870 24.00 14.85 -5.90
N ILE A 871 25.22 15.40 -5.93
CA ILE A 871 25.52 16.72 -6.48
C ILE A 871 26.27 16.57 -7.80
N THR A 872 25.67 17.02 -8.90
CA THR A 872 26.25 16.91 -10.24
C THR A 872 26.90 18.23 -10.66
N VAL A 873 28.23 18.29 -10.66
CA VAL A 873 29.00 19.51 -11.00
C VAL A 873 29.59 19.39 -12.40
N GLY A 874 29.37 20.40 -13.22
CA GLY A 874 29.73 20.43 -14.64
C GLY A 874 28.54 20.27 -15.59
N ASN A 875 27.34 20.00 -15.06
CA ASN A 875 26.09 19.95 -15.82
C ASN A 875 24.96 20.59 -15.00
N THR A 876 24.00 21.26 -15.65
CA THR A 876 22.86 21.91 -14.99
C THR A 876 21.61 21.25 -15.53
N SER A 877 20.67 20.87 -14.66
CA SER A 877 19.40 20.28 -15.08
C SER A 877 18.69 21.21 -16.08
N PRO A 878 18.15 20.67 -17.19
CA PRO A 878 17.40 21.48 -18.13
C PRO A 878 16.14 22.03 -17.45
N LYS A 879 15.72 23.23 -17.79
CA LYS A 879 14.41 23.77 -17.40
C LYS A 879 13.40 23.44 -18.49
N VAL A 880 12.37 22.69 -18.12
CA VAL A 880 11.23 22.35 -18.98
C VAL A 880 10.02 23.13 -18.45
N ASP A 881 9.29 23.81 -19.34
CA ASP A 881 8.05 24.51 -18.97
C ASP A 881 6.96 24.18 -19.99
N VAL A 882 5.87 23.56 -19.53
CA VAL A 882 4.62 23.42 -20.28
C VAL A 882 3.88 24.75 -20.20
N THR A 883 3.93 25.52 -21.28
CA THR A 883 3.32 26.86 -21.36
C THR A 883 1.93 26.84 -22.00
N VAL A 884 1.66 25.82 -22.80
CA VAL A 884 0.35 25.54 -23.40
C VAL A 884 0.12 24.03 -23.29
N PRO A 885 -1.06 23.57 -22.84
CA PRO A 885 -2.19 24.36 -22.36
C PRO A 885 -1.88 25.05 -21.02
N VAL A 886 -2.71 26.04 -20.64
CA VAL A 886 -2.61 26.68 -19.32
C VAL A 886 -3.10 25.73 -18.22
N GLU A 887 -2.44 25.74 -17.07
CA GLU A 887 -2.87 25.02 -15.87
C GLU A 887 -4.35 25.31 -15.54
N GLY A 888 -5.10 24.25 -15.20
CA GLY A 888 -6.54 24.26 -14.94
C GLY A 888 -7.41 24.43 -16.18
N GLY A 889 -6.84 24.59 -17.37
CA GLY A 889 -7.57 24.86 -18.61
C GLY A 889 -8.60 23.77 -18.96
N MET A 890 -9.67 24.14 -19.65
CA MET A 890 -10.82 23.25 -19.88
C MET A 890 -10.80 22.58 -21.26
N PHE A 891 -11.03 21.27 -21.35
CA PHE A 891 -11.10 20.50 -22.61
C PHE A 891 -12.24 19.48 -22.61
N ALA A 892 -12.61 18.92 -23.77
CA ALA A 892 -13.46 17.74 -23.86
C ALA A 892 -12.66 16.56 -24.44
N PHE A 893 -12.92 15.35 -23.95
CA PHE A 893 -12.37 14.14 -24.55
C PHE A 893 -12.85 14.00 -26.01
N GLY A 894 -11.90 13.66 -26.89
CA GLY A 894 -12.05 13.80 -28.35
C GLY A 894 -11.41 15.07 -28.92
N ASP A 895 -11.15 16.07 -28.08
CA ASP A 895 -10.45 17.27 -28.50
C ASP A 895 -8.98 16.98 -28.82
N THR A 896 -8.43 17.82 -29.70
CA THR A 896 -7.00 17.92 -29.93
C THR A 896 -6.43 19.01 -29.04
N ILE A 897 -5.48 18.67 -28.17
CA ILE A 897 -4.86 19.58 -27.21
C ILE A 897 -3.54 20.10 -27.77
N PRO A 898 -3.43 21.40 -28.10
CA PRO A 898 -2.17 21.98 -28.48
C PRO A 898 -1.21 21.98 -27.28
N PHE A 899 0.07 21.76 -27.54
CA PHE A 899 1.12 21.94 -26.55
C PHE A 899 2.20 22.88 -27.03
N THR A 900 2.80 23.59 -26.08
CA THR A 900 4.03 24.35 -26.29
C THR A 900 4.90 24.20 -25.05
N VAL A 901 6.07 23.64 -25.27
CA VAL A 901 7.08 23.39 -24.25
C VAL A 901 8.26 24.30 -24.54
N THR A 902 8.66 25.07 -23.54
CA THR A 902 9.95 25.77 -23.59
C THR A 902 10.96 24.93 -22.85
N VAL A 903 12.09 24.68 -23.50
CA VAL A 903 13.23 24.01 -22.87
C VAL A 903 14.42 24.96 -22.93
N THR A 904 15.10 25.12 -21.81
CA THR A 904 16.38 25.83 -21.77
C THR A 904 17.38 25.01 -20.99
N ASP A 905 18.58 24.88 -21.56
CA ASP A 905 19.70 24.22 -20.92
C ASP A 905 20.92 25.14 -21.11
N PRO A 906 21.65 25.49 -20.04
CA PRO A 906 22.79 26.41 -20.17
C PRO A 906 24.02 25.80 -20.86
N GLN A 907 24.12 24.47 -20.95
CA GLN A 907 25.27 23.73 -21.46
C GLN A 907 25.02 23.15 -22.86
N ASP A 908 23.80 22.70 -23.13
CA ASP A 908 23.38 22.36 -24.48
C ASP A 908 23.27 23.65 -25.31
N GLY A 909 23.62 23.57 -26.59
CA GLY A 909 23.43 24.68 -27.51
C GLY A 909 21.94 24.94 -27.79
N PRO A 910 21.56 25.26 -29.04
CA PRO A 910 20.15 25.26 -29.42
C PRO A 910 19.51 23.91 -29.07
N ILE A 911 18.40 23.93 -28.33
CA ILE A 911 17.69 22.72 -27.95
C ILE A 911 17.17 21.99 -29.19
N ASP A 912 17.48 20.70 -29.27
CA ASP A 912 16.87 19.81 -30.24
C ASP A 912 15.47 19.42 -29.78
N CYS A 913 14.47 20.14 -30.28
CA CYS A 913 13.07 19.89 -29.97
C CYS A 913 12.61 18.46 -30.31
N SER A 914 13.31 17.72 -31.18
CA SER A 914 12.95 16.32 -31.46
C SER A 914 13.19 15.38 -30.27
N ARG A 915 13.95 15.82 -29.26
CA ARG A 915 14.22 15.08 -28.01
C ARG A 915 13.25 15.41 -26.87
N VAL A 916 12.43 16.45 -27.02
CA VAL A 916 11.40 16.80 -26.02
C VAL A 916 10.24 15.83 -26.19
N GLN A 917 9.96 15.02 -25.17
CA GLN A 917 8.80 14.13 -25.17
C GLN A 917 7.65 14.80 -24.42
N VAL A 918 6.47 14.80 -25.01
CA VAL A 918 5.26 15.37 -24.42
C VAL A 918 4.16 14.32 -24.46
N THR A 919 3.60 14.00 -23.32
CA THR A 919 2.61 12.94 -23.14
C THR A 919 1.32 13.51 -22.58
N PHE A 920 0.19 13.15 -23.18
CA PHE A 920 -1.12 13.31 -22.54
C PHE A 920 -1.33 12.12 -21.59
N VAL A 921 -1.57 12.42 -20.32
CA VAL A 921 -1.92 11.44 -19.29
C VAL A 921 -3.40 11.64 -18.95
N LEU A 922 -4.19 10.58 -19.11
CA LEU A 922 -5.54 10.47 -18.60
C LEU A 922 -5.47 10.25 -17.09
N GLY A 923 -5.72 11.29 -16.30
CA GLY A 923 -5.83 11.16 -14.85
C GLY A 923 -7.26 10.79 -14.45
N HIS A 924 -7.42 9.87 -13.51
CA HIS A 924 -8.70 9.68 -12.83
C HIS A 924 -8.54 9.26 -11.38
N ASP A 925 -9.40 9.84 -10.54
CA ASP A 925 -9.37 9.73 -9.08
C ASP A 925 -7.98 10.03 -8.50
N SER A 926 -7.16 9.00 -8.23
CA SER A 926 -5.83 9.10 -7.63
C SER A 926 -4.69 8.54 -8.49
N HIS A 927 -4.94 8.10 -9.73
CA HIS A 927 -3.90 7.57 -10.61
C HIS A 927 -4.10 8.08 -12.05
N GLY A 928 -3.21 7.68 -12.97
CA GLY A 928 -3.34 8.07 -14.37
C GLY A 928 -2.79 7.05 -15.34
N HIS A 929 -3.12 7.24 -16.61
CA HIS A 929 -2.75 6.41 -17.75
C HIS A 929 -2.12 7.29 -18.83
N ALA A 930 -0.87 7.05 -19.21
CA ALA A 930 -0.27 7.77 -20.33
C ALA A 930 -0.91 7.31 -21.65
N GLU A 931 -1.59 8.20 -22.36
CA GLU A 931 -2.38 7.82 -23.55
C GLU A 931 -1.61 8.09 -24.84
N SER A 932 -1.19 9.33 -25.09
CA SER A 932 -0.54 9.70 -26.35
C SER A 932 0.76 10.46 -26.10
N THR A 933 1.80 10.13 -26.86
CA THR A 933 3.11 10.80 -26.77
C THR A 933 3.51 11.40 -28.11
N ALA A 934 3.93 12.65 -28.08
CA ALA A 934 4.52 13.36 -29.20
C ALA A 934 5.96 13.76 -28.86
N THR A 935 6.76 14.01 -29.90
CA THR A 935 8.07 14.64 -29.76
C THR A 935 8.04 16.03 -30.37
N GLY A 936 8.57 17.03 -29.68
CA GLY A 936 8.59 18.41 -30.17
C GLY A 936 8.48 19.44 -29.05
N CYS A 937 8.91 20.68 -29.32
CA CYS A 937 8.60 21.82 -28.46
C CYS A 937 7.21 22.40 -28.74
N THR A 938 6.63 22.10 -29.90
CA THR A 938 5.25 22.48 -30.25
C THR A 938 4.57 21.35 -31.00
N GLY A 939 3.27 21.23 -30.83
CA GLY A 939 2.49 20.20 -31.50
C GLY A 939 1.10 20.08 -30.91
N THR A 940 0.50 18.91 -31.11
CA THR A 940 -0.83 18.59 -30.60
C THR A 940 -0.87 17.16 -30.11
N LEU A 941 -1.65 16.93 -29.05
CA LEU A 941 -1.97 15.61 -28.52
C LEU A 941 -3.45 15.33 -28.78
N ALA A 942 -3.76 14.15 -29.30
CA ALA A 942 -5.14 13.72 -29.46
C ALA A 942 -5.62 13.07 -28.16
N THR A 943 -6.88 13.35 -27.79
CA THR A 943 -7.57 12.66 -26.70
C THR A 943 -8.65 11.74 -27.29
N SER A 944 -9.00 10.65 -26.61
CA SER A 944 -10.02 9.72 -27.10
C SER A 944 -11.39 10.11 -26.52
N GLU A 945 -12.43 10.17 -27.35
CA GLU A 945 -13.82 10.38 -26.87
C GLU A 945 -14.27 9.26 -25.92
N GLU A 946 -13.73 8.05 -26.09
CA GLU A 946 -14.06 6.89 -25.27
C GLU A 946 -13.51 7.02 -23.84
N ASP A 947 -12.55 7.91 -23.59
CA ASP A 947 -11.90 8.04 -22.28
C ASP A 947 -12.87 8.52 -21.20
N VAL A 948 -13.95 9.21 -21.59
CA VAL A 948 -15.06 9.57 -20.69
C VAL A 948 -15.65 8.34 -19.99
N SER A 949 -15.55 7.17 -20.62
CA SER A 949 -16.10 5.91 -20.09
C SER A 949 -15.22 5.22 -19.05
N HIS A 950 -14.02 5.75 -18.73
CA HIS A 950 -13.20 5.26 -17.62
C HIS A 950 -13.91 5.41 -16.27
N GLY A 951 -14.85 6.36 -16.15
CA GLY A 951 -15.59 6.61 -14.93
C GLY A 951 -14.74 7.31 -13.86
N GLY A 952 -15.37 7.71 -12.76
CA GLY A 952 -14.70 8.47 -11.71
C GLY A 952 -14.46 9.93 -12.07
N ASN A 953 -13.59 10.60 -11.30
CA ASN A 953 -13.17 11.98 -11.56
C ASN A 953 -12.09 12.03 -12.64
N VAL A 954 -12.47 12.17 -13.91
CA VAL A 954 -11.54 12.15 -15.05
C VAL A 954 -11.00 13.54 -15.40
N PHE A 955 -9.70 13.65 -15.70
CA PHE A 955 -8.99 14.86 -16.11
C PHE A 955 -7.78 14.55 -17.00
N GLY A 956 -7.14 15.58 -17.56
CA GLY A 956 -5.94 15.41 -18.40
C GLY A 956 -4.71 16.02 -17.74
N VAL A 957 -3.54 15.45 -17.97
CA VAL A 957 -2.25 16.03 -17.57
C VAL A 957 -1.32 16.02 -18.78
N ILE A 958 -0.74 17.18 -19.09
CA ILE A 958 0.26 17.32 -20.15
C ILE A 958 1.63 17.24 -19.49
N SER A 959 2.32 16.12 -19.67
CA SER A 959 3.65 15.90 -19.10
C SER A 959 4.72 16.03 -20.15
N ALA A 960 5.63 17.00 -19.99
CA ALA A 960 6.76 17.20 -20.86
C ALA A 960 8.07 16.81 -20.16
N SER A 961 8.97 16.14 -20.86
CA SER A 961 10.28 15.77 -20.35
C SER A 961 11.38 16.05 -21.36
N TYR A 962 12.57 16.39 -20.86
CA TYR A 962 13.78 16.52 -21.67
C TYR A 962 14.99 16.03 -20.86
N THR A 963 15.80 15.21 -21.51
CA THR A 963 17.13 14.80 -21.02
C THR A 963 18.19 15.55 -21.81
N ASP A 964 19.12 16.20 -21.12
CA ASP A 964 20.23 16.94 -21.75
C ASP A 964 21.28 16.01 -22.39
N LEU A 965 22.42 16.54 -22.86
CA LEU A 965 23.52 15.75 -23.43
C LEU A 965 24.59 15.35 -22.41
N GLY A 966 24.43 15.69 -21.14
CA GLY A 966 25.46 15.58 -20.11
C GLY A 966 26.52 16.67 -20.19
N GLY A 967 27.32 16.77 -19.13
CA GLY A 967 28.38 17.77 -19.02
C GLY A 967 29.72 17.30 -19.59
N PRO A 968 30.66 18.23 -19.85
CA PRO A 968 31.99 17.91 -20.35
C PRO A 968 32.74 16.95 -19.42
N GLY A 969 33.50 16.01 -20.00
CA GLY A 969 34.29 15.04 -19.22
C GLY A 969 33.51 13.81 -18.75
N GLY A 970 32.33 13.55 -19.33
CA GLY A 970 31.50 12.38 -19.01
C GLY A 970 30.61 12.59 -17.79
N ILE A 971 30.27 13.84 -17.46
CA ILE A 971 29.29 14.14 -16.41
C ILE A 971 27.91 13.65 -16.91
N PRO A 972 27.15 12.89 -16.10
CA PRO A 972 25.89 12.30 -16.53
C PRO A 972 24.87 13.32 -17.04
N ALA A 973 24.02 12.85 -17.95
CA ALA A 973 22.88 13.63 -18.42
C ALA A 973 21.80 13.74 -17.34
N LEU A 974 21.11 14.88 -17.28
CA LEU A 974 20.05 15.16 -16.33
C LEU A 974 18.71 15.28 -17.05
N THR A 975 17.64 14.88 -16.37
CA THR A 975 16.28 14.88 -16.94
C THR A 975 15.35 15.68 -16.03
N THR A 976 14.59 16.59 -16.64
CA THR A 976 13.55 17.35 -15.94
C THR A 976 12.20 17.05 -16.58
N VAL A 977 11.16 17.03 -15.75
CA VAL A 977 9.77 16.90 -16.16
C VAL A 977 9.00 18.12 -15.67
N ASP A 978 8.08 18.62 -16.49
CA ASP A 978 7.07 19.58 -16.08
C ASP A 978 5.68 19.06 -16.48
N GLN A 979 4.66 19.43 -15.71
CA GLN A 979 3.30 18.97 -15.90
C GLN A 979 2.28 20.11 -15.79
N ALA A 980 1.30 20.12 -16.70
CA ALA A 980 0.13 20.98 -16.62
C ALA A 980 -1.15 20.14 -16.56
N THR A 981 -1.95 20.30 -15.52
CA THR A 981 -3.25 19.63 -15.37
C THR A 981 -4.34 20.45 -16.04
N ILE A 982 -5.17 19.78 -16.84
CA ILE A 982 -6.34 20.35 -17.51
C ILE A 982 -7.61 19.60 -17.12
N ARG A 983 -8.73 20.29 -17.12
CA ARG A 983 -10.01 19.82 -16.57
C ARG A 983 -11.01 19.53 -17.68
N GLN A 984 -11.79 18.47 -17.49
CA GLN A 984 -12.89 18.17 -18.40
C GLN A 984 -13.95 19.28 -18.31
N LYS A 985 -14.44 19.78 -19.45
CA LYS A 985 -15.49 20.81 -19.53
C LYS A 985 -16.75 20.37 -18.80
N LYS A 986 -17.10 19.11 -18.91
CA LYS A 986 -18.22 18.51 -18.20
C LYS A 986 -17.72 17.83 -16.93
N GLN A 987 -18.25 18.25 -15.79
CA GLN A 987 -17.92 17.77 -14.45
C GLN A 987 -19.15 17.11 -13.84
N GLU A 988 -19.06 15.80 -13.62
CA GLU A 988 -20.05 14.99 -12.92
C GLU A 988 -19.89 15.22 -11.42
N LEU A 989 -20.89 15.87 -10.80
CA LEU A 989 -20.73 16.38 -9.42
C LEU A 989 -20.85 15.29 -8.37
N GLU A 990 -21.29 14.09 -8.75
CA GLU A 990 -21.21 12.90 -7.89
C GLU A 990 -19.78 12.52 -7.49
N PHE A 991 -18.76 12.97 -8.24
CA PHE A 991 -17.35 12.73 -7.93
C PHE A 991 -16.68 13.87 -7.15
N ALA A 992 -17.41 14.94 -6.83
CA ALA A 992 -16.88 16.02 -5.99
C ALA A 992 -16.49 15.49 -4.60
N ILE A 993 -15.22 15.70 -4.22
CA ILE A 993 -14.66 15.23 -2.94
C ILE A 993 -15.07 16.19 -1.81
N ASP A 994 -14.89 17.50 -2.04
CA ASP A 994 -15.13 18.53 -1.04
C ASP A 994 -16.51 19.17 -1.22
N GLN A 995 -17.35 19.01 -0.20
CA GLN A 995 -18.73 19.49 -0.18
C GLN A 995 -19.26 19.66 1.25
N SER A 996 -20.38 20.38 1.38
CA SER A 996 -21.15 20.46 2.62
C SER A 996 -22.65 20.55 2.35
N GLY A 997 -23.46 19.84 3.14
CA GLY A 997 -24.92 19.94 3.16
C GLY A 997 -25.68 19.22 2.04
N THR A 998 -24.98 18.55 1.12
CA THR A 998 -25.60 17.82 0.00
C THR A 998 -25.49 16.30 0.13
N ASN A 999 -26.32 15.55 -0.60
CA ASN A 999 -26.31 14.09 -0.71
C ASN A 999 -26.26 13.63 -2.18
N THR A 1000 -25.96 12.36 -2.41
CA THR A 1000 -26.12 11.68 -3.71
C THR A 1000 -27.40 10.85 -3.79
N ALA A 1001 -28.02 10.80 -4.96
CA ALA A 1001 -29.13 9.90 -5.26
C ALA A 1001 -29.02 9.37 -6.71
N ALA A 1002 -29.59 8.20 -6.99
CA ALA A 1002 -29.63 7.67 -8.35
C ALA A 1002 -30.50 8.54 -9.25
N THR A 1003 -30.06 8.71 -10.50
CA THR A 1003 -30.81 9.43 -11.53
C THR A 1003 -31.01 8.55 -12.76
N ALA A 1004 -32.09 8.80 -13.50
CA ALA A 1004 -32.32 8.20 -14.82
C ALA A 1004 -31.97 9.18 -15.96
N ASP A 1005 -31.39 10.33 -15.63
CA ASP A 1005 -30.96 11.35 -16.59
C ASP A 1005 -29.71 10.88 -17.36
N THR A 1006 -29.47 11.46 -18.52
CA THR A 1006 -28.32 11.13 -19.36
C THR A 1006 -27.07 11.87 -18.90
N GLY A 1007 -25.92 11.18 -18.92
CA GLY A 1007 -24.61 11.79 -18.69
C GLY A 1007 -24.24 11.98 -17.22
N GLY A 1008 -24.57 11.00 -16.39
CA GLY A 1008 -24.19 10.85 -14.98
C GLY A 1008 -24.91 9.63 -14.40
N GLY A 1009 -24.32 8.97 -13.40
CA GLY A 1009 -24.93 7.82 -12.73
C GLY A 1009 -25.76 8.22 -11.51
N LEU A 1010 -25.36 9.31 -10.86
CA LEU A 1010 -25.97 9.86 -9.66
C LEU A 1010 -26.20 11.37 -9.84
N GLN A 1011 -27.00 11.96 -8.96
CA GLN A 1011 -27.23 13.40 -8.87
C GLN A 1011 -26.90 13.89 -7.47
N ARG A 1012 -26.55 15.17 -7.32
CA ARG A 1012 -26.50 15.87 -6.04
C ARG A 1012 -27.86 16.45 -5.69
N GLY A 1013 -28.30 16.23 -4.45
CA GLY A 1013 -29.59 16.67 -3.93
C GLY A 1013 -29.46 17.38 -2.59
N SER A 1014 -30.61 17.57 -1.95
CA SER A 1014 -30.74 18.22 -0.63
C SER A 1014 -30.12 19.62 -0.52
N LEU A 1015 -29.92 20.29 -1.66
CA LEU A 1015 -29.23 21.57 -1.76
C LEU A 1015 -30.02 22.68 -1.05
N GLY A 1016 -29.44 23.21 0.02
CA GLY A 1016 -29.97 24.24 0.90
C GLY A 1016 -29.14 25.52 0.96
N ASN A 1017 -29.61 26.49 1.74
CA ASN A 1017 -28.94 27.78 1.84
C ASN A 1017 -27.61 27.66 2.58
N GLY A 1018 -26.51 27.98 1.90
CA GLY A 1018 -25.15 27.91 2.45
C GLY A 1018 -24.45 26.58 2.22
N ASP A 1019 -25.14 25.60 1.65
CA ASP A 1019 -24.53 24.36 1.17
C ASP A 1019 -23.61 24.68 -0.01
N TRP A 1020 -22.60 23.84 -0.22
CA TRP A 1020 -21.62 24.09 -1.27
C TRP A 1020 -20.98 22.81 -1.80
N ILE A 1021 -20.53 22.89 -3.04
CA ILE A 1021 -19.73 21.87 -3.73
C ILE A 1021 -18.52 22.56 -4.34
N ALA A 1022 -17.31 22.07 -4.08
CA ALA A 1022 -16.11 22.51 -4.78
C ALA A 1022 -15.88 21.60 -6.00
N LEU A 1023 -15.53 22.18 -7.15
CA LEU A 1023 -15.02 21.37 -8.25
C LEU A 1023 -13.65 20.79 -7.88
N ASN A 1024 -13.35 19.60 -8.40
CA ASN A 1024 -12.10 18.91 -8.10
C ASN A 1024 -10.92 19.65 -8.74
N GLY A 1025 -9.94 20.02 -7.91
CA GLY A 1025 -8.75 20.77 -8.29
C GLY A 1025 -9.00 22.22 -8.74
N THR A 1026 -8.02 22.80 -9.42
CA THR A 1026 -8.08 24.15 -9.99
C THR A 1026 -8.63 24.15 -11.41
N VAL A 1027 -9.32 25.22 -11.78
CA VAL A 1027 -9.92 25.46 -13.10
C VAL A 1027 -9.48 26.82 -13.64
N ASN A 1028 -9.26 26.91 -14.95
CA ASN A 1028 -8.94 28.13 -15.66
C ASN A 1028 -9.96 28.33 -16.78
N LEU A 1029 -10.65 29.46 -16.74
CA LEU A 1029 -11.78 29.75 -17.62
C LEU A 1029 -11.36 30.44 -18.93
N ALA A 1030 -10.07 30.37 -19.29
CA ALA A 1030 -9.57 30.82 -20.57
C ALA A 1030 -10.42 30.26 -21.74
N ASN A 1031 -10.94 31.17 -22.57
CA ASN A 1031 -11.86 30.87 -23.69
C ASN A 1031 -13.17 30.15 -23.30
N ILE A 1032 -13.58 30.21 -22.04
CA ILE A 1032 -14.90 29.80 -21.54
C ILE A 1032 -15.77 31.04 -21.41
N ASN A 1033 -17.01 30.94 -21.88
CA ASN A 1033 -17.96 32.07 -21.87
C ASN A 1033 -19.34 31.70 -21.31
N ALA A 1034 -19.56 30.43 -21.02
CA ALA A 1034 -20.81 29.94 -20.48
C ALA A 1034 -20.61 28.81 -19.47
N VAL A 1035 -21.57 28.66 -18.58
CA VAL A 1035 -21.70 27.52 -17.67
C VAL A 1035 -23.12 26.98 -17.78
N THR A 1036 -23.25 25.67 -17.90
CA THR A 1036 -24.52 24.96 -18.02
C THR A 1036 -24.71 24.08 -16.81
N PHE A 1037 -25.84 24.22 -16.13
CA PHE A 1037 -26.24 23.34 -15.03
C PHE A 1037 -27.33 22.40 -15.52
N ARG A 1038 -27.16 21.10 -15.30
CA ARG A 1038 -28.19 20.09 -15.56
C ARG A 1038 -28.99 19.83 -14.29
N THR A 1039 -30.17 20.43 -14.20
CA THR A 1039 -30.96 20.43 -12.95
C THR A 1039 -32.37 19.88 -13.14
N SER A 1040 -32.96 19.43 -12.03
CA SER A 1040 -34.38 19.05 -11.93
C SER A 1040 -34.97 19.50 -10.59
N GLY A 1041 -36.29 19.60 -10.49
CA GLY A 1041 -36.96 20.12 -9.29
C GLY A 1041 -37.20 21.63 -9.30
N GLY A 1042 -37.03 22.26 -8.14
CA GLY A 1042 -37.41 23.65 -7.87
C GLY A 1042 -36.40 24.70 -8.37
N THR A 1043 -36.45 25.89 -7.78
CA THR A 1043 -35.59 27.04 -8.14
C THR A 1043 -34.65 27.37 -7.00
N GLY A 1044 -33.47 27.88 -7.34
CA GLY A 1044 -32.46 28.35 -6.40
C GLY A 1044 -31.40 29.18 -7.11
N GLN A 1045 -30.50 29.77 -6.35
CA GLN A 1045 -29.35 30.48 -6.86
C GLN A 1045 -28.07 29.68 -6.62
N VAL A 1046 -27.14 29.78 -7.57
CA VAL A 1046 -25.77 29.28 -7.42
C VAL A 1046 -24.85 30.49 -7.50
N GLU A 1047 -24.15 30.77 -6.41
CA GLU A 1047 -23.01 31.68 -6.39
C GLU A 1047 -21.77 30.88 -6.80
N MET A 1048 -21.12 31.27 -7.89
CA MET A 1048 -19.83 30.75 -8.28
C MET A 1048 -18.76 31.61 -7.61
N ARG A 1049 -17.96 31.03 -6.73
CA ARG A 1049 -16.94 31.74 -5.93
C ARG A 1049 -15.55 31.17 -6.14
N LEU A 1050 -14.56 32.04 -6.11
CA LEU A 1050 -13.15 31.68 -6.30
C LEU A 1050 -12.49 31.41 -4.95
N ASP A 1051 -11.68 30.35 -4.91
CA ASP A 1051 -10.68 29.96 -3.90
C ASP A 1051 -11.20 29.61 -2.50
N ALA A 1052 -12.38 30.08 -2.10
CA ALA A 1052 -13.05 29.72 -0.84
C ALA A 1052 -14.58 29.82 -0.96
N VAL A 1053 -15.29 29.18 -0.03
CA VAL A 1053 -16.76 29.22 0.07
C VAL A 1053 -17.29 30.66 0.23
N ASP A 1054 -16.54 31.55 0.87
CA ASP A 1054 -16.82 32.98 1.04
C ASP A 1054 -15.88 33.88 0.21
N GLY A 1055 -15.12 33.30 -0.71
CA GLY A 1055 -14.17 34.00 -1.56
C GLY A 1055 -14.83 34.90 -2.62
N PRO A 1056 -14.02 35.56 -3.48
CA PRO A 1056 -14.51 36.48 -4.49
C PRO A 1056 -15.63 35.89 -5.34
N LEU A 1057 -16.73 36.64 -5.48
CA LEU A 1057 -17.88 36.23 -6.27
C LEU A 1057 -17.57 36.43 -7.76
N LEU A 1058 -17.61 35.33 -8.53
CA LEU A 1058 -17.48 35.36 -9.98
C LEU A 1058 -18.80 35.75 -10.65
N THR A 1059 -19.87 35.04 -10.30
CA THR A 1059 -21.23 35.31 -10.79
C THR A 1059 -22.26 34.64 -9.89
N THR A 1060 -23.49 35.15 -9.93
CA THR A 1060 -24.65 34.50 -9.32
C THR A 1060 -25.64 34.16 -10.42
N VAL A 1061 -25.97 32.88 -10.54
CA VAL A 1061 -26.98 32.41 -11.50
C VAL A 1061 -28.25 32.02 -10.77
N THR A 1062 -29.41 32.26 -11.38
CA THR A 1062 -30.70 31.81 -10.85
C THR A 1062 -31.20 30.67 -11.73
N VAL A 1063 -31.26 29.47 -11.16
CA VAL A 1063 -31.75 28.25 -11.82
C VAL A 1063 -33.27 28.26 -11.76
N ALA A 1064 -33.92 28.20 -12.91
CA ALA A 1064 -35.37 28.12 -13.02
C ALA A 1064 -35.88 26.73 -12.59
N ALA A 1065 -37.09 26.68 -12.04
CA ALA A 1065 -37.75 25.43 -11.74
C ALA A 1065 -38.08 24.65 -13.01
N THR A 1066 -37.93 23.33 -12.94
CA THR A 1066 -38.30 22.40 -14.01
C THR A 1066 -39.71 21.84 -13.77
N ALA A 1067 -40.18 20.97 -14.68
CA ALA A 1067 -41.50 20.35 -14.55
C ALA A 1067 -41.62 19.36 -13.39
N GLY A 1068 -40.52 18.97 -12.74
CA GLY A 1068 -40.53 18.08 -11.59
C GLY A 1068 -39.12 17.59 -11.19
N PRO A 1069 -38.98 16.89 -10.06
CA PRO A 1069 -37.70 16.43 -9.50
C PRO A 1069 -36.99 15.35 -10.32
N THR A 1070 -37.63 14.81 -11.36
CA THR A 1070 -37.06 13.81 -12.29
C THR A 1070 -37.02 14.29 -13.73
N THR A 1071 -37.47 15.52 -14.01
CA THR A 1071 -37.50 16.10 -15.35
C THR A 1071 -36.35 17.08 -15.50
N TYR A 1072 -35.25 16.60 -16.06
CA TYR A 1072 -34.04 17.38 -16.16
C TYR A 1072 -34.02 18.36 -17.32
N GLN A 1073 -33.48 19.55 -17.07
CA GLN A 1073 -33.23 20.58 -18.07
C GLN A 1073 -31.82 21.14 -17.91
N SER A 1074 -31.21 21.47 -19.03
CA SER A 1074 -29.91 22.15 -19.06
C SER A 1074 -30.16 23.65 -19.13
N GLN A 1075 -29.59 24.40 -18.20
CA GLN A 1075 -29.74 25.85 -18.10
C GLN A 1075 -28.37 26.51 -18.19
N THR A 1076 -28.18 27.30 -19.24
CA THR A 1076 -26.89 27.93 -19.57
C THR A 1076 -26.89 29.40 -19.19
N PHE A 1077 -25.80 29.83 -18.56
CA PHE A 1077 -25.59 31.19 -18.07
C PHE A 1077 -24.24 31.72 -18.53
N PRO A 1078 -24.09 33.03 -18.76
CA PRO A 1078 -22.79 33.62 -19.08
C PRO A 1078 -21.85 33.54 -17.88
N VAL A 1079 -20.58 33.27 -18.14
CA VAL A 1079 -19.49 33.37 -17.16
C VAL A 1079 -18.34 34.15 -17.80
N THR A 1080 -17.64 34.93 -16.99
CA THR A 1080 -16.46 35.69 -17.42
C THR A 1080 -15.23 34.99 -16.90
N ASP A 1081 -14.18 34.91 -17.72
CA ASP A 1081 -12.87 34.45 -17.28
C ASP A 1081 -12.27 35.44 -16.26
N PRO A 1082 -12.01 35.04 -15.00
CA PRO A 1082 -11.32 35.89 -14.03
C PRO A 1082 -9.81 36.00 -14.31
N GLY A 1083 -9.27 35.18 -15.20
CA GLY A 1083 -7.85 35.04 -15.50
C GLY A 1083 -7.11 34.17 -14.48
N GLY A 1084 -6.29 33.23 -14.95
CA GLY A 1084 -5.53 32.32 -14.10
C GLY A 1084 -6.33 31.09 -13.65
N ALA A 1085 -5.65 30.20 -12.93
CA ALA A 1085 -6.25 28.99 -12.37
C ALA A 1085 -6.76 29.24 -10.95
N HIS A 1086 -8.01 28.87 -10.67
CA HIS A 1086 -8.68 29.10 -9.39
C HIS A 1086 -9.39 27.84 -8.91
N ARG A 1087 -9.57 27.70 -7.60
CA ARG A 1087 -10.50 26.70 -7.07
C ARG A 1087 -11.93 27.24 -7.16
N LEU A 1088 -12.86 26.49 -7.73
CA LEU A 1088 -14.23 27.00 -7.97
C LEU A 1088 -15.25 26.34 -7.04
N TYR A 1089 -15.96 27.17 -6.28
CA TYR A 1089 -17.02 26.79 -5.36
C TYR A 1089 -18.39 27.13 -5.93
N LEU A 1090 -19.30 26.17 -5.92
CA LEU A 1090 -20.73 26.34 -6.18
C LEU A 1090 -21.43 26.46 -4.83
N VAL A 1091 -21.87 27.67 -4.45
CA VAL A 1091 -22.53 27.94 -3.17
C VAL A 1091 -24.02 28.20 -3.40
N PHE A 1092 -24.87 27.44 -2.74
CA PHE A 1092 -26.30 27.44 -2.99
C PHE A 1092 -27.03 28.46 -2.11
N ARG A 1093 -27.92 29.25 -2.73
CA ARG A 1093 -28.68 30.34 -2.09
C ARG A 1093 -30.16 30.26 -2.47
N PRO A 1094 -31.07 30.76 -1.62
CA PRO A 1094 -32.48 30.83 -1.98
C PRO A 1094 -32.70 31.85 -3.10
N ALA A 1095 -33.44 31.47 -4.14
CA ALA A 1095 -33.90 32.42 -5.14
C ALA A 1095 -35.02 33.31 -4.57
N PRO A 1096 -35.14 34.58 -4.99
CA PRO A 1096 -36.25 35.44 -4.57
C PRO A 1096 -37.62 34.79 -4.85
N GLY A 1097 -38.42 34.56 -3.80
CA GLY A 1097 -39.73 33.89 -3.91
C GLY A 1097 -39.67 32.37 -4.10
N GLY A 1098 -38.48 31.78 -4.07
CA GLY A 1098 -38.24 30.34 -4.12
C GLY A 1098 -38.25 29.65 -2.73
N PRO A 1099 -38.03 28.33 -2.69
CA PRO A 1099 -37.89 27.59 -1.45
C PRO A 1099 -36.64 28.03 -0.66
N THR A 1100 -36.64 27.85 0.66
CA THR A 1100 -35.52 28.18 1.56
C THR A 1100 -34.54 27.03 1.77
N ASN A 1101 -34.91 25.81 1.35
CA ASN A 1101 -34.09 24.60 1.36
C ASN A 1101 -34.58 23.62 0.27
N ASN A 1102 -33.78 22.61 -0.10
CA ASN A 1102 -34.06 21.65 -1.17
C ASN A 1102 -34.39 22.31 -2.52
N PHE A 1103 -33.50 23.18 -3.00
CA PHE A 1103 -33.73 24.03 -4.17
C PHE A 1103 -34.00 23.23 -5.44
N PHE A 1104 -33.08 22.33 -5.81
CA PHE A 1104 -33.14 21.47 -7.00
C PHE A 1104 -32.15 20.31 -6.83
N ASN A 1105 -32.23 19.32 -7.72
CA ASN A 1105 -31.18 18.34 -7.93
C ASN A 1105 -30.23 18.83 -9.01
N LEU A 1106 -28.94 18.56 -8.87
CA LEU A 1106 -27.89 18.94 -9.81
C LEU A 1106 -27.13 17.68 -10.24
N ASN A 1107 -27.17 17.36 -11.52
CA ASN A 1107 -26.50 16.18 -12.08
C ASN A 1107 -25.03 16.52 -12.35
N TRP A 1108 -24.80 17.32 -13.39
CA TRP A 1108 -23.47 17.78 -13.79
C TRP A 1108 -23.46 19.29 -14.06
N VAL A 1109 -22.26 19.84 -14.10
CA VAL A 1109 -21.98 21.19 -14.60
C VAL A 1109 -21.09 21.09 -15.84
N GLU A 1110 -21.37 21.91 -16.85
CA GLU A 1110 -20.61 21.90 -18.10
C GLU A 1110 -20.20 23.32 -18.52
N PHE A 1111 -18.92 23.51 -18.81
CA PHE A 1111 -18.36 24.77 -19.24
C PHE A 1111 -18.38 24.88 -20.76
N GLY A 1112 -19.07 25.91 -21.27
CA GLY A 1112 -19.21 26.21 -22.68
C GLY A 1112 -18.12 27.16 -23.17
N GLY A 1113 -17.53 26.85 -24.32
CA GLY A 1113 -16.46 27.61 -24.94
C GLY A 1113 -15.41 26.68 -25.56
N GLN A 1114 -14.42 27.29 -26.21
CA GLN A 1114 -13.32 26.54 -26.81
C GLN A 1114 -12.42 25.92 -25.74
N GLY A 1115 -12.19 26.63 -24.64
CA GLY A 1115 -11.24 26.20 -23.62
C GLY A 1115 -9.81 26.19 -24.17
N VAL A 1116 -9.06 25.12 -23.86
CA VAL A 1116 -7.66 24.96 -24.31
C VAL A 1116 -7.51 24.16 -25.61
N SER A 1117 -8.60 23.66 -26.17
CA SER A 1117 -8.60 22.81 -27.37
C SER A 1117 -8.22 23.59 -28.64
N ALA A 1118 -7.60 22.91 -29.60
CA ALA A 1118 -7.28 23.50 -30.90
C ALA A 1118 -8.56 23.91 -31.66
N PRO A 1119 -8.55 25.02 -32.45
CA PRO A 1119 -9.71 25.49 -33.20
C PRO A 1119 -10.20 24.55 -34.31
#